data_AF-A0A9D7XVW9-F1
#
_entry.id   AF-A0A9D7XVW9-F1
#
_cell.length_a   1.000
_cell.length_b   1.000
_cell.length_c   1.000
_cell.angle_alpha   90.00
_cell.angle_beta   90.00
_cell.angle_gamma   90.00
#
_symmetry.space_group_name_H-M   'P 1'
#
loop_
_entity.id
_entity.type
_entity.pdbx_description
1 polymer ?
#
loop_
_entity_poly.entity_id
_entity_poly.type
_entity_poly.pdbx_seq_one_letter_code
_entity_poly.pdbx_strand_id
1 'polypeptide(L)'
;MTKSHPPIRAFQWDLARQVERLDVLLDLLPRYADWGYQELYLHLEDAVEYPSLPSVARADAYTTKQFTELVATATRVGIKVVPIVNLLGHTQYLIKDPALRDLNELRAPDGSPLERGQICPLHPRTLEIAEKLLRDMAPFCTGGKIHVGLDESFNIGKCPRCRDEIARIGLAGHFAGHVGRLHGIARYLGLRMGIWADMLNFIPEAIPLLPASVIAYDWYYYPFKRHPRVELFNFAESDLATPLRGRGIEYWGCPMNGAFRYEPLPIYKDRLANIRSWWQRCVKTGAGGFLTTSWEAYRLALETTTVVDATAASLWLEGAPENDLDWLAKGCARVFGKSGSRSAAKAALACDEYPFSGYARWEINDRWNAGAATSPKEEKHFARLAAKPLPAALAASIAFRHYLAQRDGFVARGKEGVKALRKSIAQRRVKDNAPYLGVLETEAKEFSQAIIVGRKAARTMWRLTRDPKVHGQNEAILDADVARLREWRAWLRAVRLDPQVIFTASPVLGRWQLDFTVQNFAPALQKVVVEQQQADGSWRALQSRHTIEFQAEAAKPRTNIRRPFSVPVESDTAVLRISVHGLGQVAIEDVVLSNGVTSRRAQGLKKRSALGRPAPRAGFPDIAAAQASNRFYL
;
A
#
# COMPACT_ATOMS: atom_id res chain seq x y z
N MET A 1 17.74 21.03 -33.94
CA MET A 1 16.66 20.46 -33.10
C MET A 1 16.60 18.96 -33.37
N THR A 2 17.16 18.13 -32.49
CA THR A 2 17.04 16.67 -32.58
C THR A 2 15.58 16.29 -32.36
N LYS A 3 14.96 15.54 -33.28
CA LYS A 3 13.60 15.03 -33.13
C LYS A 3 13.53 14.26 -31.81
N SER A 4 12.77 14.77 -30.82
CA SER A 4 12.57 14.07 -29.56
C SER A 4 11.90 12.73 -29.87
N HIS A 5 12.60 11.63 -29.65
CA HIS A 5 11.97 10.32 -29.75
C HIS A 5 10.97 10.20 -28.60
N PRO A 6 9.75 9.67 -28.84
CA PRO A 6 8.83 9.42 -27.75
C PRO A 6 9.47 8.46 -26.74
N PRO A 7 9.20 8.61 -25.44
CA PRO A 7 9.75 7.73 -24.42
C PRO A 7 9.37 6.27 -24.70
N ILE A 8 10.24 5.32 -24.33
CA ILE A 8 9.88 3.89 -24.32
C ILE A 8 8.65 3.70 -23.45
N ARG A 9 7.63 3.04 -24.00
CA ARG A 9 6.35 2.78 -23.32
C ARG A 9 6.42 1.44 -22.64
N ALA A 10 6.47 1.43 -21.32
CA ALA A 10 6.65 0.23 -20.52
C ALA A 10 5.54 0.06 -19.49
N PHE A 11 5.32 -1.19 -19.08
CA PHE A 11 4.42 -1.56 -18.01
C PHE A 11 5.11 -2.57 -17.09
N GLN A 12 4.60 -2.70 -15.87
CA GLN A 12 5.18 -3.58 -14.86
C GLN A 12 4.09 -4.45 -14.23
N TRP A 13 4.46 -5.71 -13.95
CA TRP A 13 3.67 -6.61 -13.11
C TRP A 13 4.40 -6.89 -11.80
N ASP A 14 3.68 -6.77 -10.68
CA ASP A 14 4.18 -7.12 -9.34
C ASP A 14 3.74 -8.53 -9.01
N LEU A 15 4.65 -9.47 -9.31
CA LEU A 15 4.44 -10.89 -9.09
C LEU A 15 4.99 -11.35 -7.74
N ALA A 16 5.82 -10.53 -7.08
CA ALA A 16 6.34 -10.78 -5.74
C ALA A 16 5.22 -10.82 -4.69
N ARG A 17 4.31 -9.84 -4.72
CA ARG A 17 3.19 -9.79 -3.76
C ARG A 17 2.07 -10.76 -4.17
N GLN A 18 1.96 -11.06 -5.47
CA GLN A 18 0.90 -11.91 -6.01
C GLN A 18 1.34 -12.67 -7.26
N VAL A 19 1.45 -13.99 -7.13
CA VAL A 19 1.65 -14.86 -8.28
C VAL A 19 0.33 -15.00 -9.05
N GLU A 20 0.31 -14.58 -10.30
CA GLU A 20 -0.81 -14.76 -11.22
C GLU A 20 -0.59 -16.04 -12.03
N ARG A 21 -1.65 -16.71 -12.48
CA ARG A 21 -1.47 -17.93 -13.28
C ARG A 21 -0.80 -17.60 -14.61
N LEU A 22 0.11 -18.47 -15.04
CA LEU A 22 0.89 -18.27 -16.25
C LEU A 22 0.00 -18.11 -17.49
N ASP A 23 -1.03 -18.95 -17.66
CA ASP A 23 -1.97 -18.88 -18.79
C ASP A 23 -2.55 -17.48 -18.98
N VAL A 24 -2.93 -16.83 -17.88
CA VAL A 24 -3.49 -15.48 -17.91
C VAL A 24 -2.45 -14.44 -18.32
N LEU A 25 -1.22 -14.54 -17.81
CA LEU A 25 -0.15 -13.62 -18.19
C LEU A 25 0.20 -13.76 -19.68
N LEU A 26 0.25 -14.99 -20.19
CA LEU A 26 0.48 -15.28 -21.61
C LEU A 26 -0.60 -14.66 -22.50
N ASP A 27 -1.88 -14.76 -22.11
CA ASP A 27 -3.02 -14.20 -22.84
C ASP A 27 -3.07 -12.66 -22.82
N LEU A 28 -2.47 -12.03 -21.81
CA LEU A 28 -2.40 -10.57 -21.71
C LEU A 28 -1.35 -9.97 -22.64
N LEU A 29 -0.22 -10.64 -22.86
CA LEU A 29 0.92 -10.09 -23.61
C LEU A 29 0.57 -9.57 -25.03
N PRO A 30 -0.17 -10.31 -25.88
CA PRO A 30 -0.58 -9.79 -27.19
C PRO A 30 -1.38 -8.49 -27.08
N ARG A 31 -2.20 -8.35 -26.04
CA ARG A 31 -3.03 -7.15 -25.83
C ARG A 31 -2.17 -5.94 -25.48
N TYR A 32 -1.18 -6.10 -24.61
CA TYR A 32 -0.24 -5.02 -24.30
C TYR A 32 0.58 -4.62 -25.52
N ALA A 33 0.93 -5.57 -26.39
CA ALA A 33 1.62 -5.30 -27.65
C ALA A 33 0.73 -4.50 -28.62
N ASP A 34 -0.54 -4.89 -28.79
CA ASP A 34 -1.55 -4.15 -29.56
C ASP A 34 -1.78 -2.74 -29.00
N TRP A 35 -1.62 -2.56 -27.68
CA TRP A 35 -1.69 -1.27 -27.03
C TRP A 35 -0.41 -0.44 -27.18
N GLY A 36 0.60 -0.95 -27.88
CA GLY A 36 1.84 -0.23 -28.20
C GLY A 36 2.89 -0.22 -27.09
N TYR A 37 2.72 -1.01 -26.03
CA TYR A 37 3.77 -1.22 -25.03
C TYR A 37 4.95 -1.99 -25.63
N GLN A 38 6.15 -1.66 -25.17
CA GLN A 38 7.41 -2.13 -25.76
C GLN A 38 8.25 -2.93 -24.76
N GLU A 39 8.10 -2.66 -23.47
CA GLU A 39 8.83 -3.35 -22.40
C GLU A 39 7.92 -3.76 -21.25
N LEU A 40 8.12 -4.99 -20.77
CA LEU A 40 7.51 -5.54 -19.56
C LEU A 40 8.58 -5.61 -18.46
N TYR A 41 8.30 -4.96 -17.34
CA TYR A 41 9.09 -5.05 -16.12
C TYR A 41 8.46 -6.08 -15.18
N LEU A 42 9.27 -7.00 -14.67
CA LEU A 42 8.80 -8.07 -13.79
C LEU A 42 9.38 -7.89 -12.39
N HIS A 43 8.54 -7.52 -11.43
CA HIS A 43 8.93 -7.43 -10.03
C HIS A 43 8.73 -8.78 -9.35
N LEU A 44 9.83 -9.45 -9.01
CA LEU A 44 9.83 -10.89 -8.72
C LEU A 44 10.12 -11.25 -7.26
N GLU A 45 11.14 -10.62 -6.64
CA GLU A 45 11.63 -11.01 -5.31
C GLU A 45 11.81 -12.53 -5.17
N ASP A 46 11.00 -13.23 -4.37
CA ASP A 46 11.06 -14.68 -4.19
C ASP A 46 10.05 -15.47 -5.06
N ALA A 47 9.28 -14.80 -5.91
CA ALA A 47 8.24 -15.41 -6.76
C ALA A 47 8.78 -16.08 -8.03
N VAL A 48 10.10 -16.29 -8.15
CA VAL A 48 10.74 -17.02 -9.23
C VAL A 48 11.83 -17.93 -8.66
N GLU A 49 12.09 -19.05 -9.31
CA GLU A 49 13.24 -19.89 -9.00
C GLU A 49 14.56 -19.19 -9.34
N TYR A 50 15.49 -19.23 -8.38
CA TYR A 50 16.91 -18.91 -8.60
C TYR A 50 17.71 -20.21 -8.49
N PRO A 51 18.11 -20.83 -9.63
CA PRO A 51 18.89 -22.07 -9.59
C PRO A 51 20.16 -21.99 -8.74
N SER A 52 20.80 -20.81 -8.68
CA SER A 52 21.99 -20.57 -7.87
C SER A 52 21.69 -20.41 -6.36
N LEU A 53 20.42 -20.17 -5.99
CA LEU A 53 19.95 -19.91 -4.62
C LEU A 53 18.55 -20.53 -4.39
N PRO A 54 18.40 -21.86 -4.46
CA PRO A 54 17.09 -22.53 -4.50
C PRO A 54 16.24 -22.32 -3.24
N SER A 55 16.85 -22.02 -2.09
CA SER A 55 16.16 -21.77 -0.82
C SER A 55 15.42 -20.43 -0.74
N VAL A 56 15.70 -19.50 -1.67
CA VAL A 56 15.08 -18.16 -1.69
C VAL A 56 13.63 -18.23 -2.18
N ALA A 57 13.38 -19.07 -3.19
CA ALA A 57 12.09 -19.17 -3.87
C ALA A 57 10.99 -19.59 -2.90
N ARG A 58 9.81 -18.95 -3.01
CA ARG A 58 8.61 -19.37 -2.29
C ARG A 58 7.97 -20.60 -2.96
N ALA A 59 7.10 -21.30 -2.22
CA ALA A 59 6.54 -22.58 -2.66
C ALA A 59 5.70 -22.50 -3.96
N ASP A 60 5.09 -21.34 -4.23
CA ASP A 60 4.28 -21.03 -5.40
C ASP A 60 5.02 -20.16 -6.44
N ALA A 61 6.35 -20.08 -6.37
CA ALA A 61 7.17 -19.36 -7.34
C ALA A 61 7.03 -19.93 -8.76
N TYR A 62 7.23 -19.09 -9.77
CA TYR A 62 7.36 -19.57 -11.15
C TYR A 62 8.62 -20.42 -11.27
N THR A 63 8.44 -21.61 -11.82
CA THR A 63 9.57 -22.45 -12.21
C THR A 63 10.37 -21.76 -13.32
N THR A 64 11.66 -22.12 -13.43
CA THR A 64 12.54 -21.63 -14.52
C THR A 64 11.89 -21.87 -15.90
N LYS A 65 11.21 -23.00 -16.08
CA LYS A 65 10.48 -23.32 -17.33
C LYS A 65 9.31 -22.37 -17.59
N GLN A 66 8.46 -22.13 -16.59
CA GLN A 66 7.32 -21.21 -16.71
C GLN A 66 7.79 -19.78 -17.00
N PHE A 67 8.85 -19.34 -16.32
CA PHE A 67 9.42 -18.03 -16.53
C PHE A 67 10.03 -17.88 -17.93
N THR A 68 10.72 -18.92 -18.41
CA THR A 68 11.20 -18.98 -19.81
C THR A 68 10.07 -18.84 -20.82
N GLU A 69 8.96 -19.56 -20.61
CA GLU A 69 7.78 -19.50 -21.48
C GLU A 69 7.15 -18.11 -21.51
N LEU A 70 7.04 -17.44 -20.36
CA LEU A 70 6.56 -16.07 -20.24
C LEU A 70 7.43 -15.10 -21.07
N VAL A 71 8.75 -15.17 -20.90
CA VAL A 71 9.70 -14.29 -21.59
C VAL A 71 9.74 -14.56 -23.09
N ALA A 72 9.69 -15.83 -23.50
CA ALA A 72 9.63 -16.21 -24.91
C ALA A 72 8.34 -15.68 -25.57
N THR A 73 7.21 -15.76 -24.88
CA THR A 73 5.92 -15.25 -25.38
C THR A 73 5.94 -13.74 -25.51
N ALA A 74 6.47 -13.02 -24.50
CA ALA A 74 6.61 -11.56 -24.56
C ALA A 74 7.46 -11.15 -25.77
N THR A 75 8.61 -11.80 -25.94
CA THR A 75 9.53 -11.55 -27.05
C THR A 75 8.88 -11.81 -28.41
N ARG A 76 8.10 -12.90 -28.54
CA ARG A 76 7.37 -13.25 -29.78
C ARG A 76 6.36 -12.20 -30.21
N VAL A 77 5.71 -11.52 -29.26
CA VAL A 77 4.76 -10.43 -29.55
C VAL A 77 5.42 -9.05 -29.62
N GLY A 78 6.76 -8.98 -29.57
CA GLY A 78 7.52 -7.74 -29.68
C GLY A 78 7.69 -6.95 -28.38
N ILE A 79 7.36 -7.54 -27.23
CA ILE A 79 7.58 -6.96 -25.90
C ILE A 79 8.92 -7.47 -25.35
N LYS A 80 9.84 -6.57 -25.05
CA LYS A 80 11.10 -6.91 -24.37
C LYS A 80 10.88 -7.04 -22.86
N VAL A 81 11.67 -7.85 -22.19
CA VAL A 81 11.54 -8.10 -20.74
C VAL A 81 12.71 -7.51 -19.97
N VAL A 82 12.40 -6.90 -18.83
CA VAL A 82 13.35 -6.35 -17.85
C VAL A 82 13.00 -6.87 -16.45
N PRO A 83 13.69 -7.89 -15.95
CA PRO A 83 13.54 -8.32 -14.55
C PRO A 83 13.94 -7.22 -13.56
N ILE A 84 13.21 -7.13 -12.44
CA ILE A 84 13.55 -6.33 -11.27
C ILE A 84 14.01 -7.26 -10.15
N VAL A 85 15.26 -7.09 -9.72
CA VAL A 85 15.90 -7.84 -8.63
C VAL A 85 16.33 -6.86 -7.55
N ASN A 86 15.61 -6.78 -6.44
CA ASN A 86 15.94 -5.85 -5.36
C ASN A 86 17.26 -6.24 -4.67
N LEU A 87 18.25 -5.34 -4.63
CA LEU A 87 19.59 -5.61 -4.09
C LEU A 87 20.05 -4.56 -3.04
N LEU A 88 19.10 -3.95 -2.33
CA LEU A 88 19.38 -3.17 -1.12
C LEU A 88 18.15 -3.09 -0.21
N GLY A 89 17.23 -2.14 -0.45
CA GLY A 89 15.88 -2.16 0.12
C GLY A 89 15.05 -3.31 -0.47
N HIS A 90 13.92 -3.63 0.16
CA HIS A 90 13.04 -4.74 -0.24
C HIS A 90 13.74 -6.10 -0.39
N THR A 91 14.75 -6.38 0.41
CA THR A 91 15.49 -7.65 0.42
C THR A 91 15.06 -8.59 1.55
N GLN A 92 13.88 -8.40 2.13
CA GLN A 92 13.35 -9.29 3.17
C GLN A 92 13.17 -10.72 2.63
N TYR A 93 12.94 -10.86 1.33
CA TYR A 93 12.87 -12.14 0.63
C TYR A 93 14.20 -12.93 0.66
N LEU A 94 15.35 -12.27 0.90
CA LEU A 94 16.63 -12.94 1.11
C LEU A 94 16.83 -13.29 2.58
N ILE A 95 16.69 -12.31 3.48
CA ILE A 95 17.01 -12.48 4.91
C ILE A 95 15.95 -13.28 5.70
N LYS A 96 14.80 -13.59 5.07
CA LYS A 96 13.86 -14.59 5.58
C LYS A 96 14.51 -15.97 5.67
N ASP A 97 15.44 -16.30 4.75
CA ASP A 97 16.20 -17.54 4.77
C ASP A 97 17.25 -17.49 5.90
N PRO A 98 17.20 -18.42 6.88
CA PRO A 98 18.21 -18.50 7.93
C PRO A 98 19.66 -18.49 7.42
N ALA A 99 19.96 -19.11 6.27
CA ALA A 99 21.31 -19.22 5.71
C ALA A 99 21.85 -17.89 5.12
N LEU A 100 20.94 -16.95 4.84
CA LEU A 100 21.23 -15.62 4.29
C LEU A 100 20.94 -14.50 5.28
N ARG A 101 20.38 -14.81 6.46
CA ARG A 101 19.98 -13.79 7.46
C ARG A 101 21.14 -12.93 7.94
N ASP A 102 22.35 -13.47 7.98
CA ASP A 102 23.55 -12.71 8.35
C ASP A 102 23.90 -11.59 7.34
N LEU A 103 23.32 -11.60 6.13
CA LEU A 103 23.43 -10.47 5.19
C LEU A 103 22.77 -9.20 5.71
N ASN A 104 21.88 -9.27 6.71
CA ASN A 104 21.10 -8.12 7.16
C ASN A 104 22.00 -6.96 7.63
N GLU A 105 21.57 -5.72 7.46
CA GLU A 105 22.22 -4.52 7.95
C GLU A 105 21.89 -4.27 9.42
N LEU A 106 20.71 -4.75 9.88
CA LEU A 106 20.27 -4.61 11.26
C LEU A 106 20.75 -5.75 12.14
N ARG A 107 21.24 -5.40 13.34
CA ARG A 107 21.70 -6.31 14.39
C ARG A 107 20.96 -6.06 15.70
N ALA A 108 20.73 -7.11 16.47
CA ALA A 108 20.32 -7.05 17.86
C ALA A 108 21.49 -6.56 18.74
N PRO A 109 21.23 -6.19 20.02
CA PRO A 109 22.29 -5.76 20.94
C PRO A 109 23.40 -6.79 21.16
N ASP A 110 23.10 -8.08 21.04
CA ASP A 110 24.07 -9.19 21.13
C ASP A 110 24.85 -9.43 19.83
N GLY A 111 24.60 -8.62 18.78
CA GLY A 111 25.26 -8.71 17.48
C GLY A 111 24.62 -9.72 16.51
N SER A 112 23.56 -10.43 16.90
CA SER A 112 22.84 -11.35 16.01
C SER A 112 22.02 -10.61 14.95
N PRO A 113 21.83 -11.16 13.73
CA PRO A 113 21.04 -10.51 12.69
C PRO A 113 19.54 -10.53 13.01
N LEU A 114 18.86 -9.41 12.79
CA LEU A 114 17.40 -9.34 12.95
C LEU A 114 16.66 -10.05 11.81
N GLU A 115 15.39 -10.41 12.03
CA GLU A 115 14.52 -10.96 10.99
C GLU A 115 13.96 -9.89 10.03
N ARG A 116 14.07 -8.62 10.42
CA ARG A 116 13.61 -7.47 9.65
C ARG A 116 14.80 -6.60 9.28
N GLY A 117 14.67 -5.88 8.18
CA GLY A 117 15.69 -4.95 7.73
C GLY A 117 15.89 -5.05 6.23
N GLN A 118 17.15 -4.94 5.84
CA GLN A 118 17.61 -4.90 4.46
C GLN A 118 19.04 -5.46 4.43
N ILE A 119 19.57 -5.87 3.28
CA ILE A 119 20.95 -6.37 3.23
C ILE A 119 21.99 -5.26 3.47
N CYS A 120 23.14 -5.67 3.99
CA CYS A 120 24.32 -4.85 4.22
C CYS A 120 25.15 -4.72 2.93
N PRO A 121 25.37 -3.51 2.37
CA PRO A 121 26.16 -3.29 1.16
C PRO A 121 27.61 -3.79 1.23
N LEU A 122 28.17 -3.90 2.44
CA LEU A 122 29.56 -4.28 2.71
C LEU A 122 29.70 -5.67 3.31
N HIS A 123 28.61 -6.44 3.43
CA HIS A 123 28.74 -7.82 3.88
C HIS A 123 29.56 -8.61 2.84
N PRO A 124 30.56 -9.42 3.23
CA PRO A 124 31.48 -10.09 2.31
C PRO A 124 30.78 -10.95 1.25
N ARG A 125 29.63 -11.53 1.59
CA ARG A 125 28.80 -12.35 0.69
C ARG A 125 27.81 -11.55 -0.18
N THR A 126 27.60 -10.25 0.06
CA THR A 126 26.55 -9.49 -0.65
C THR A 126 26.76 -9.46 -2.16
N LEU A 127 28.00 -9.23 -2.62
CA LEU A 127 28.29 -9.18 -4.05
C LEU A 127 28.21 -10.56 -4.71
N GLU A 128 28.65 -11.61 -4.02
CA GLU A 128 28.51 -12.99 -4.49
C GLU A 128 27.02 -13.36 -4.69
N ILE A 129 26.17 -13.03 -3.71
CA ILE A 129 24.73 -13.26 -3.79
C ILE A 129 24.09 -12.42 -4.89
N ALA A 130 24.46 -11.15 -5.01
CA ALA A 130 23.99 -10.28 -6.09
C ALA A 130 24.38 -10.84 -7.47
N GLU A 131 25.62 -11.29 -7.64
CA GLU A 131 26.09 -11.89 -8.89
C GLU A 131 25.28 -13.14 -9.25
N LYS A 132 25.04 -14.04 -8.29
CA LYS A 132 24.22 -15.24 -8.49
C LYS A 132 22.81 -14.89 -8.98
N LEU A 133 22.13 -13.97 -8.29
CA LEU A 133 20.77 -13.55 -8.65
C LEU A 133 20.73 -12.88 -10.04
N LEU A 134 21.67 -11.98 -10.32
CA LEU A 134 21.73 -11.28 -11.61
C LEU A 134 22.10 -12.22 -12.76
N ARG A 135 22.98 -13.19 -12.52
CA ARG A 135 23.37 -14.22 -13.51
C ARG A 135 22.18 -15.14 -13.84
N ASP A 136 21.43 -15.58 -12.83
CA ASP A 136 20.22 -16.39 -13.04
C ASP A 136 19.16 -15.62 -13.85
N MET A 137 19.07 -14.30 -13.68
CA MET A 137 18.10 -13.46 -14.39
C MET A 137 18.55 -12.94 -15.76
N ALA A 138 19.87 -12.92 -16.03
CA ALA A 138 20.43 -12.36 -17.26
C ALA A 138 19.85 -12.97 -18.55
N PRO A 139 19.61 -14.29 -18.67
CA PRO A 139 18.99 -14.89 -19.86
C PRO A 139 17.59 -14.35 -20.18
N PHE A 140 16.90 -13.80 -19.18
CA PHE A 140 15.53 -13.28 -19.32
C PHE A 140 15.50 -11.78 -19.64
N CYS A 141 16.65 -11.11 -19.70
CA CYS A 141 16.77 -9.67 -19.92
C CYS A 141 16.75 -9.31 -21.42
N THR A 142 15.67 -9.62 -22.14
CA THR A 142 15.57 -9.34 -23.59
C THR A 142 15.51 -7.84 -23.93
N GLY A 143 15.32 -6.98 -22.92
CA GLY A 143 15.47 -5.53 -23.00
C GLY A 143 16.92 -5.03 -23.01
N GLY A 144 17.92 -5.90 -22.80
CA GLY A 144 19.32 -5.51 -22.61
C GLY A 144 19.55 -4.74 -21.30
N LYS A 145 18.61 -4.88 -20.35
CA LYS A 145 18.54 -4.14 -19.09
C LYS A 145 18.15 -5.06 -17.95
N ILE A 146 18.63 -4.75 -16.75
CA ILE A 146 18.17 -5.31 -15.49
C ILE A 146 17.98 -4.18 -14.48
N HIS A 147 16.91 -4.23 -13.69
CA HIS A 147 16.64 -3.25 -12.65
C HIS A 147 17.02 -3.82 -11.29
N VAL A 148 17.84 -3.11 -10.51
CA VAL A 148 18.39 -3.64 -9.23
C VAL A 148 17.70 -3.09 -7.97
N GLY A 149 16.60 -2.35 -8.17
CA GLY A 149 15.79 -1.78 -7.08
C GLY A 149 16.49 -0.60 -6.42
N LEU A 150 16.88 -0.79 -5.16
CA LEU A 150 17.58 0.14 -4.26
C LEU A 150 16.70 1.22 -3.61
N ASP A 151 15.40 1.17 -3.82
CA ASP A 151 14.42 2.07 -3.20
C ASP A 151 14.31 1.87 -1.68
N GLU A 152 13.75 2.86 -0.99
CA GLU A 152 13.30 2.78 0.41
C GLU A 152 14.33 2.20 1.40
N SER A 153 15.61 2.45 1.12
CA SER A 153 16.76 1.82 1.79
C SER A 153 17.13 2.52 3.11
N PHE A 154 16.13 2.75 3.96
CA PHE A 154 16.23 3.57 5.18
C PHE A 154 17.10 2.98 6.29
N ASN A 155 17.43 1.69 6.23
CA ASN A 155 18.31 1.04 7.18
C ASN A 155 19.78 1.02 6.74
N ILE A 156 20.15 1.67 5.62
CA ILE A 156 21.53 1.75 5.16
C ILE A 156 22.44 2.38 6.24
N GLY A 157 23.64 1.83 6.43
CA GLY A 157 24.64 2.43 7.31
C GLY A 157 24.42 2.18 8.80
N LYS A 158 23.65 1.16 9.19
CA LYS A 158 23.39 0.82 10.59
C LYS A 158 24.37 -0.19 11.17
N CYS A 159 24.99 -1.06 10.39
CA CYS A 159 25.99 -2.01 10.92
C CYS A 159 27.37 -1.34 11.13
N PRO A 160 28.24 -1.87 12.02
CA PRO A 160 29.55 -1.26 12.31
C PRO A 160 30.39 -0.99 11.05
N ARG A 161 30.52 -1.97 10.14
CA ARG A 161 31.32 -1.86 8.92
C ARG A 161 30.86 -0.71 8.01
N CYS A 162 29.54 -0.59 7.82
CA CYS A 162 28.97 0.48 7.00
C CYS A 162 29.11 1.84 7.69
N ARG A 163 28.96 1.92 9.02
CA ARG A 163 29.19 3.17 9.77
C ARG A 163 30.64 3.66 9.62
N ASP A 164 31.61 2.76 9.70
CA ASP A 164 33.02 3.10 9.56
C ASP A 164 33.35 3.61 8.14
N GLU A 165 32.79 2.98 7.10
CA GLU A 165 32.94 3.48 5.73
C GLU A 165 32.26 4.84 5.55
N ILE A 166 31.03 5.01 6.03
CA ILE A 166 30.30 6.28 5.94
C ILE A 166 31.04 7.40 6.67
N ALA A 167 31.65 7.13 7.83
CA ALA A 167 32.47 8.12 8.53
C ALA A 167 33.69 8.57 7.70
N ARG A 168 34.22 7.68 6.85
CA ARG A 168 35.40 7.95 5.99
C ARG A 168 35.05 8.64 4.68
N ILE A 169 33.99 8.24 3.99
CA ILE A 169 33.67 8.70 2.62
C ILE A 169 32.29 9.35 2.45
N GLY A 170 31.53 9.47 3.54
CA GLY A 170 30.17 9.98 3.54
C GLY A 170 29.13 8.99 3.01
N LEU A 171 27.86 9.25 3.34
CA LEU A 171 26.74 8.41 2.92
C LEU A 171 26.58 8.35 1.39
N ALA A 172 26.82 9.48 0.71
CA ALA A 172 26.80 9.56 -0.74
C ALA A 172 27.84 8.64 -1.39
N GLY A 173 29.08 8.65 -0.88
CA GLY A 173 30.14 7.76 -1.34
C GLY A 173 29.83 6.29 -1.07
N HIS A 174 29.26 5.97 0.09
CA HIS A 174 28.86 4.61 0.44
C HIS A 174 27.75 4.07 -0.48
N PHE A 175 26.67 4.85 -0.68
CA PHE A 175 25.58 4.47 -1.58
C PHE A 175 26.07 4.34 -3.02
N ALA A 176 26.77 5.34 -3.55
CA ALA A 176 27.32 5.31 -4.91
C ALA A 176 28.33 4.18 -5.12
N GLY A 177 29.12 3.84 -4.09
CA GLY A 177 30.03 2.70 -4.10
C GLY A 177 29.30 1.37 -4.28
N HIS A 178 28.18 1.16 -3.58
CA HIS A 178 27.32 -0.03 -3.78
C HIS A 178 26.75 -0.08 -5.19
N VAL A 179 26.21 1.05 -5.69
CA VAL A 179 25.72 1.16 -7.07
C VAL A 179 26.83 0.83 -8.08
N GLY A 180 28.05 1.32 -7.87
CA GLY A 180 29.19 1.05 -8.75
C GLY A 180 29.57 -0.43 -8.83
N ARG A 181 29.52 -1.16 -7.70
CA ARG A 181 29.81 -2.61 -7.67
C ARG A 181 28.74 -3.43 -8.40
N LEU A 182 27.46 -3.12 -8.16
CA LEU A 182 26.34 -3.76 -8.89
C LEU A 182 26.39 -3.43 -10.39
N HIS A 183 26.74 -2.18 -10.73
CA HIS A 183 26.93 -1.74 -12.12
C HIS A 183 28.01 -2.55 -12.83
N GLY A 184 29.13 -2.83 -12.15
CA GLY A 184 30.19 -3.69 -12.67
C GLY A 184 29.70 -5.10 -13.03
N ILE A 185 28.91 -5.72 -12.14
CA ILE A 185 28.30 -7.04 -12.38
C ILE A 185 27.36 -7.00 -13.59
N ALA A 186 26.43 -6.02 -13.63
CA ALA A 186 25.50 -5.87 -14.75
C ALA A 186 26.23 -5.69 -16.08
N ARG A 187 27.30 -4.87 -16.12
CA ARG A 187 28.12 -4.68 -17.32
C ARG A 187 28.86 -5.94 -17.75
N TYR A 188 29.40 -6.71 -16.80
CA TYR A 188 30.05 -7.99 -17.09
C TYR A 188 29.06 -8.97 -17.76
N LEU A 189 27.79 -8.94 -17.36
CA LEU A 189 26.70 -9.70 -17.98
C LEU A 189 26.18 -9.08 -19.30
N GLY A 190 26.78 -7.99 -19.78
CA GLY A 190 26.36 -7.31 -21.01
C GLY A 190 25.08 -6.48 -20.89
N LEU A 191 24.65 -6.16 -19.66
CA LEU A 191 23.40 -5.48 -19.37
C LEU A 191 23.61 -4.03 -18.94
N ARG A 192 22.65 -3.17 -19.27
CA ARG A 192 22.48 -1.85 -18.63
C ARG A 192 21.76 -2.02 -17.29
N MET A 193 22.09 -1.18 -16.32
CA MET A 193 21.52 -1.25 -14.97
C MET A 193 20.52 -0.11 -14.72
N GLY A 194 19.33 -0.45 -14.23
CA GLY A 194 18.31 0.47 -13.74
C GLY A 194 18.23 0.51 -12.21
N ILE A 195 17.92 1.67 -11.64
CA ILE A 195 17.67 1.86 -10.20
C ILE A 195 16.42 2.73 -9.99
N TRP A 196 15.70 2.49 -8.90
CA TRP A 196 14.70 3.45 -8.43
C TRP A 196 15.41 4.72 -7.93
N ALA A 197 14.84 5.88 -8.23
CA ALA A 197 15.51 7.17 -8.04
C ALA A 197 15.18 7.87 -6.71
N ASP A 198 14.30 7.30 -5.87
CA ASP A 198 13.85 7.93 -4.63
C ASP A 198 15.01 8.24 -3.67
N MET A 199 15.97 7.33 -3.54
CA MET A 199 17.18 7.54 -2.73
C MET A 199 17.99 8.77 -3.15
N LEU A 200 17.92 9.18 -4.43
CA LEU A 200 18.61 10.37 -4.94
C LEU A 200 17.95 11.67 -4.49
N ASN A 201 16.70 11.65 -4.05
CA ASN A 201 16.09 12.79 -3.36
C ASN A 201 16.68 12.97 -1.96
N PHE A 202 17.04 11.87 -1.29
CA PHE A 202 17.55 11.86 0.09
C PHE A 202 19.07 12.03 0.15
N ILE A 203 19.78 11.63 -0.91
CA ILE A 203 21.23 11.65 -1.03
C ILE A 203 21.62 12.27 -2.39
N PRO A 204 21.25 13.54 -2.68
CA PRO A 204 21.50 14.16 -3.98
C PRO A 204 23.00 14.26 -4.31
N GLU A 205 23.87 14.29 -3.31
CA GLU A 205 25.33 14.28 -3.47
C GLU A 205 25.85 12.96 -4.05
N ALA A 206 25.04 11.90 -4.08
CA ALA A 206 25.42 10.64 -4.75
C ALA A 206 25.36 10.77 -6.27
N ILE A 207 24.47 11.61 -6.83
CA ILE A 207 24.27 11.76 -8.29
C ILE A 207 25.59 11.98 -9.05
N PRO A 208 26.49 12.92 -8.67
CA PRO A 208 27.76 13.10 -9.38
C PRO A 208 28.67 11.86 -9.33
N LEU A 209 28.53 11.00 -8.32
CA LEU A 209 29.38 9.82 -8.10
C LEU A 209 28.88 8.57 -8.85
N LEU A 210 27.63 8.56 -9.31
CA LEU A 210 27.06 7.40 -10.01
C LEU A 210 27.66 7.20 -11.40
N PRO A 211 27.72 5.96 -11.92
CA PRO A 211 28.09 5.71 -13.32
C PRO A 211 27.05 6.31 -14.29
N ALA A 212 27.49 7.06 -15.31
CA ALA A 212 26.60 7.74 -16.26
C ALA A 212 25.64 6.80 -17.02
N SER A 213 26.04 5.55 -17.25
CA SER A 213 25.25 4.58 -18.02
C SER A 213 24.08 3.95 -17.26
N VAL A 214 23.94 4.25 -15.96
CA VAL A 214 22.77 3.83 -15.16
C VAL A 214 21.51 4.53 -15.67
N ILE A 215 20.36 3.89 -15.45
CA ILE A 215 19.03 4.44 -15.73
C ILE A 215 18.34 4.70 -14.39
N ALA A 216 17.82 5.91 -14.19
CA ALA A 216 17.12 6.31 -12.97
C ALA A 216 15.60 6.37 -13.21
N TYR A 217 14.85 5.61 -12.42
CA TYR A 217 13.39 5.47 -12.49
C TYR A 217 12.73 6.28 -11.36
N ASP A 218 12.17 7.43 -11.70
CA ASP A 218 11.57 8.38 -10.76
C ASP A 218 10.08 8.11 -10.59
N TRP A 219 9.68 7.78 -9.37
CA TRP A 219 8.33 7.33 -9.04
C TRP A 219 7.63 8.28 -8.07
N TYR A 220 6.36 8.57 -8.38
CA TYR A 220 5.46 9.34 -7.53
C TYR A 220 4.03 9.10 -8.01
N TYR A 221 3.13 8.68 -7.12
CA TYR A 221 1.87 8.07 -7.54
C TYR A 221 0.64 8.97 -7.42
N TYR A 222 0.85 10.27 -7.19
CA TYR A 222 -0.20 11.28 -7.15
C TYR A 222 -0.04 12.27 -8.31
N PRO A 223 -1.11 12.96 -8.74
CA PRO A 223 -1.00 13.99 -9.76
C PRO A 223 -0.12 15.16 -9.30
N PHE A 224 0.57 15.78 -10.25
CA PHE A 224 1.42 16.93 -10.01
C PHE A 224 1.45 17.85 -11.24
N LYS A 225 1.69 19.15 -11.01
CA LYS A 225 1.66 20.15 -12.10
C LYS A 225 3.00 20.34 -12.80
N ARG A 226 4.08 20.47 -12.01
CA ARG A 226 5.42 20.80 -12.53
C ARG A 226 6.40 19.67 -12.27
N HIS A 227 6.53 19.31 -10.99
CA HIS A 227 7.51 18.35 -10.49
C HIS A 227 6.84 17.33 -9.57
N PRO A 228 7.31 16.07 -9.56
CA PRO A 228 6.95 15.10 -8.54
C PRO A 228 7.23 15.64 -7.13
N ARG A 229 6.64 15.01 -6.11
CA ARG A 229 6.81 15.43 -4.71
C ARG A 229 7.40 14.31 -3.89
N VAL A 230 8.11 14.69 -2.83
CA VAL A 230 8.71 13.76 -1.87
C VAL A 230 7.88 13.78 -0.59
N GLU A 231 7.15 12.69 -0.32
CA GLU A 231 6.29 12.57 0.86
C GLU A 231 7.06 12.83 2.16
N LEU A 232 8.26 12.26 2.29
CA LEU A 232 9.11 12.40 3.48
C LEU A 232 9.66 13.83 3.67
N PHE A 233 9.48 14.71 2.68
CA PHE A 233 9.75 16.15 2.77
C PHE A 233 8.46 16.98 2.82
N ASN A 234 7.41 16.46 3.48
CA ASN A 234 6.09 17.08 3.56
C ASN A 234 5.52 17.41 2.16
N PHE A 235 5.67 16.49 1.21
CA PHE A 235 5.25 16.66 -0.18
C PHE A 235 5.85 17.90 -0.86
N ALA A 236 7.10 18.26 -0.54
CA ALA A 236 7.85 19.26 -1.29
C ALA A 236 8.13 18.77 -2.73
N GLU A 237 8.10 19.69 -3.70
CA GLU A 237 8.45 19.39 -5.08
C GLU A 237 9.94 19.04 -5.21
N SER A 238 10.28 18.07 -6.06
CA SER A 238 11.65 17.66 -6.36
C SER A 238 11.88 17.51 -7.86
N ASP A 239 13.03 18.00 -8.33
CA ASP A 239 13.45 17.91 -9.74
C ASP A 239 14.71 17.05 -9.87
N LEU A 240 14.52 15.75 -10.07
CA LEU A 240 15.64 14.82 -10.35
C LEU A 240 16.11 14.90 -11.82
N ALA A 241 15.25 15.26 -12.77
CA ALA A 241 15.62 15.20 -14.19
C ALA A 241 16.75 16.18 -14.54
N THR A 242 16.80 17.36 -13.90
CA THR A 242 17.85 18.36 -14.13
C THR A 242 19.24 17.87 -13.70
N PRO A 243 19.49 17.47 -12.44
CA PRO A 243 20.80 16.97 -12.02
C PRO A 243 21.19 15.66 -12.72
N LEU A 244 20.23 14.76 -12.99
CA LEU A 244 20.51 13.51 -13.73
C LEU A 244 20.97 13.80 -15.16
N ARG A 245 20.33 14.74 -15.86
CA ARG A 245 20.78 15.19 -17.18
C ARG A 245 22.18 15.78 -17.13
N GLY A 246 22.47 16.61 -16.13
CA GLY A 246 23.82 17.18 -15.93
C GLY A 246 24.90 16.12 -15.78
N ARG A 247 24.55 14.96 -15.19
CA ARG A 247 25.45 13.81 -15.05
C ARG A 247 25.51 12.88 -16.27
N GLY A 248 24.56 13.00 -17.19
CA GLY A 248 24.39 12.09 -18.32
C GLY A 248 23.63 10.80 -17.99
N ILE A 249 22.88 10.77 -16.88
CA ILE A 249 22.07 9.62 -16.45
C ILE A 249 20.70 9.68 -17.14
N GLU A 250 20.28 8.55 -17.70
CA GLU A 250 18.99 8.42 -18.36
C GLU A 250 17.84 8.48 -17.34
N TYR A 251 16.83 9.31 -17.60
CA TYR A 251 15.69 9.56 -16.70
C TYR A 251 14.42 8.89 -17.22
N TRP A 252 13.69 8.22 -16.32
CA TRP A 252 12.41 7.56 -16.58
C TRP A 252 11.35 8.07 -15.59
N GLY A 253 10.11 8.24 -16.06
CA GLY A 253 8.97 8.60 -15.22
C GLY A 253 8.06 7.40 -14.95
N CYS A 254 7.63 7.24 -13.69
CA CYS A 254 6.93 6.04 -13.24
C CYS A 254 5.59 6.37 -12.54
N PRO A 255 4.48 6.48 -13.29
CA PRO A 255 3.14 6.49 -12.71
C PRO A 255 2.74 5.11 -12.18
N MET A 256 1.59 5.02 -11.52
CA MET A 256 0.99 3.76 -11.06
C MET A 256 -0.38 3.52 -11.71
N ASN A 257 -0.65 2.29 -12.18
CA ASN A 257 -1.96 1.85 -12.67
C ASN A 257 -2.90 1.38 -11.54
N GLY A 258 -2.29 1.01 -10.41
CA GLY A 258 -2.81 0.06 -9.46
C GLY A 258 -3.57 0.67 -8.31
N ALA A 259 -3.56 -0.03 -7.19
CA ALA A 259 -4.20 0.37 -5.96
C ALA A 259 -3.22 0.16 -4.81
N PHE A 260 -3.26 1.00 -3.78
CA PHE A 260 -2.35 0.85 -2.63
C PHE A 260 -2.91 -0.18 -1.65
N ARG A 261 -2.08 -1.15 -1.21
CA ARG A 261 -2.21 -2.15 -0.09
C ARG A 261 -3.56 -2.82 0.21
N TYR A 262 -4.58 -2.00 0.33
CA TYR A 262 -5.85 -2.15 0.99
C TYR A 262 -7.03 -1.94 0.02
N GLU A 263 -6.78 -1.30 -1.11
CA GLU A 263 -7.77 -0.92 -2.09
C GLU A 263 -8.20 -2.14 -2.94
N PRO A 264 -9.50 -2.53 -2.96
CA PRO A 264 -9.99 -3.62 -3.81
C PRO A 264 -10.29 -3.17 -5.25
N LEU A 265 -10.14 -1.87 -5.52
CA LEU A 265 -10.32 -1.20 -6.82
C LEU A 265 -9.37 0.01 -6.89
N PRO A 266 -8.82 0.35 -8.07
CA PRO A 266 -8.13 1.62 -8.27
C PRO A 266 -9.01 2.84 -7.97
N ILE A 267 -8.39 3.93 -7.50
CA ILE A 267 -9.01 5.26 -7.51
C ILE A 267 -8.78 5.86 -8.91
N TYR A 268 -9.72 5.64 -9.82
CA TYR A 268 -9.50 5.82 -11.26
C TYR A 268 -9.09 7.25 -11.62
N LYS A 269 -9.76 8.27 -11.08
CA LYS A 269 -9.42 9.68 -11.34
C LYS A 269 -7.98 10.01 -10.94
N ASP A 270 -7.54 9.54 -9.78
CA ASP A 270 -6.17 9.79 -9.30
C ASP A 270 -5.13 9.13 -10.20
N ARG A 271 -5.35 7.88 -10.62
CA ARG A 271 -4.43 7.17 -11.53
C ARG A 271 -4.35 7.83 -12.90
N LEU A 272 -5.49 8.20 -13.48
CA LEU A 272 -5.53 8.89 -14.78
C LEU A 272 -4.83 10.26 -14.73
N ALA A 273 -5.05 11.04 -13.67
CA ALA A 273 -4.39 12.32 -13.48
C ALA A 273 -2.88 12.16 -13.24
N ASN A 274 -2.46 11.14 -12.49
CA ASN A 274 -1.04 10.82 -12.28
C ASN A 274 -0.35 10.40 -13.60
N ILE A 275 -0.96 9.49 -14.37
CA ILE A 275 -0.48 9.07 -15.70
C ILE A 275 -0.32 10.27 -16.63
N ARG A 276 -1.30 11.20 -16.65
CA ARG A 276 -1.22 12.43 -17.45
C ARG A 276 -0.06 13.33 -17.01
N SER A 277 0.12 13.50 -15.69
CA SER A 277 1.21 14.31 -15.12
C SER A 277 2.58 13.78 -15.54
N TRP A 278 2.77 12.46 -15.42
CA TRP A 278 4.01 11.79 -15.81
C TRP A 278 4.26 11.82 -17.31
N TRP A 279 3.25 11.58 -18.14
CA TRP A 279 3.40 11.63 -19.59
C TRP A 279 3.88 13.01 -20.06
N GLN A 280 3.23 14.07 -19.57
CA GLN A 280 3.61 15.45 -19.86
C GLN A 280 5.05 15.76 -19.40
N ARG A 281 5.43 15.27 -18.21
CA ARG A 281 6.78 15.41 -17.68
C ARG A 281 7.81 14.69 -18.55
N CYS A 282 7.58 13.43 -18.92
CA CYS A 282 8.47 12.63 -19.76
C CYS A 282 8.69 13.28 -21.13
N VAL A 283 7.63 13.78 -21.77
CA VAL A 283 7.73 14.53 -23.04
C VAL A 283 8.57 15.79 -22.85
N LYS A 284 8.28 16.60 -21.82
CA LYS A 284 9.00 17.85 -21.55
C LYS A 284 10.49 17.64 -21.25
N THR A 285 10.85 16.54 -20.59
CA THR A 285 12.25 16.24 -20.27
C THR A 285 12.96 15.45 -21.36
N GLY A 286 12.27 14.93 -22.36
CA GLY A 286 12.85 13.92 -23.24
C GLY A 286 13.35 12.71 -22.44
N ALA A 287 12.50 12.21 -21.52
CA ALA A 287 12.80 11.00 -20.73
C ALA A 287 13.05 9.80 -21.66
N GLY A 288 13.92 8.89 -21.25
CA GLY A 288 14.20 7.66 -21.99
C GLY A 288 13.01 6.69 -22.00
N GLY A 289 12.20 6.72 -20.95
CA GLY A 289 10.99 5.89 -20.85
C GLY A 289 9.93 6.38 -19.88
N PHE A 290 8.80 5.70 -19.97
CA PHE A 290 7.58 5.88 -19.20
C PHE A 290 7.13 4.49 -18.75
N LEU A 291 7.24 4.21 -17.46
CA LEU A 291 6.95 2.89 -16.88
C LEU A 291 5.69 2.96 -16.03
N THR A 292 4.57 2.45 -16.55
CA THR A 292 3.36 2.30 -15.74
C THR A 292 3.56 1.16 -14.74
N THR A 293 3.73 1.51 -13.47
CA THR A 293 3.97 0.56 -12.37
C THR A 293 2.67 -0.03 -11.84
N SER A 294 2.74 -1.27 -11.37
CA SER A 294 1.66 -1.99 -10.70
C SER A 294 2.19 -2.53 -9.39
N TRP A 295 1.52 -2.23 -8.28
CA TRP A 295 1.94 -2.67 -6.96
C TRP A 295 0.77 -3.33 -6.25
N GLU A 296 1.05 -4.39 -5.49
CA GLU A 296 0.16 -4.91 -4.45
C GLU A 296 -1.26 -5.27 -4.94
N ALA A 297 -1.38 -5.76 -6.18
CA ALA A 297 -2.66 -6.11 -6.82
C ALA A 297 -3.43 -7.28 -6.15
N TYR A 298 -2.94 -7.85 -5.04
CA TYR A 298 -3.48 -9.05 -4.41
C TYR A 298 -4.89 -8.89 -3.82
N ARG A 299 -5.39 -7.66 -3.60
CA ARG A 299 -6.76 -7.41 -3.09
C ARG A 299 -7.79 -7.07 -4.15
N LEU A 300 -7.36 -6.83 -5.38
CA LEU A 300 -8.22 -6.46 -6.50
C LEU A 300 -8.28 -7.60 -7.52
N ALA A 301 -9.24 -7.50 -8.46
CA ALA A 301 -9.21 -8.28 -9.68
C ALA A 301 -8.27 -7.59 -10.68
N LEU A 302 -7.25 -8.29 -11.18
CA LEU A 302 -6.16 -7.72 -11.99
C LEU A 302 -6.66 -6.93 -13.20
N GLU A 303 -7.78 -7.33 -13.80
CA GLU A 303 -8.34 -6.64 -14.95
C GLU A 303 -8.73 -5.20 -14.65
N THR A 304 -9.00 -4.86 -13.39
CA THR A 304 -9.34 -3.50 -12.97
C THR A 304 -8.16 -2.53 -13.06
N THR A 305 -6.91 -3.01 -12.89
CA THR A 305 -5.69 -2.25 -13.13
C THR A 305 -5.25 -2.32 -14.58
N THR A 306 -5.46 -3.47 -15.25
CA THR A 306 -5.25 -3.61 -16.70
C THR A 306 -6.08 -2.61 -17.51
N VAL A 307 -7.28 -2.24 -17.04
CA VAL A 307 -8.07 -1.14 -17.63
C VAL A 307 -7.30 0.17 -17.60
N VAL A 308 -6.59 0.47 -16.52
CA VAL A 308 -5.81 1.70 -16.39
C VAL A 308 -4.62 1.68 -17.34
N ASP A 309 -3.93 0.55 -17.52
CA ASP A 309 -2.87 0.40 -18.54
C ASP A 309 -3.40 0.57 -19.96
N ALA A 310 -4.55 -0.04 -20.26
CA ALA A 310 -5.22 0.09 -21.55
C ALA A 310 -5.75 1.51 -21.79
N THR A 311 -6.09 2.25 -20.73
CA THR A 311 -6.43 3.67 -20.81
C THR A 311 -5.18 4.52 -21.05
N ALA A 312 -4.07 4.26 -20.34
CA ALA A 312 -2.80 4.95 -20.56
C ALA A 312 -2.35 4.86 -22.02
N ALA A 313 -2.59 3.72 -22.67
CA ALA A 313 -2.28 3.51 -24.08
C ALA A 313 -2.89 4.53 -25.04
N SER A 314 -4.04 5.11 -24.70
CA SER A 314 -4.63 6.18 -25.52
C SER A 314 -3.72 7.40 -25.65
N LEU A 315 -2.78 7.65 -24.73
CA LEU A 315 -1.84 8.78 -24.83
C LEU A 315 -1.04 8.78 -26.12
N TRP A 316 -0.63 7.60 -26.60
CA TRP A 316 0.18 7.46 -27.81
C TRP A 316 -0.56 6.83 -28.99
N LEU A 317 -1.72 6.21 -28.77
CA LEU A 317 -2.56 5.70 -29.85
C LEU A 317 -3.51 6.77 -30.42
N GLU A 318 -4.10 7.60 -29.56
CA GLU A 318 -5.12 8.58 -29.98
C GLU A 318 -4.91 10.00 -29.43
N GLY A 319 -3.96 10.18 -28.51
CA GLY A 319 -3.91 11.35 -27.63
C GLY A 319 -4.88 11.22 -26.43
N ALA A 320 -4.53 11.86 -25.31
CA ALA A 320 -5.40 11.90 -24.13
C ALA A 320 -6.69 12.67 -24.42
N PRO A 321 -7.88 12.06 -24.22
CA PRO A 321 -9.15 12.78 -24.28
C PRO A 321 -9.25 13.88 -23.24
N GLU A 322 -10.11 14.86 -23.49
CA GLU A 322 -10.33 16.00 -22.59
C GLU A 322 -10.97 15.60 -21.26
N ASN A 323 -11.79 14.54 -21.24
CA ASN A 323 -12.48 14.06 -20.05
C ASN A 323 -12.14 12.61 -19.70
N ASP A 324 -12.16 12.31 -18.40
CA ASP A 324 -11.74 11.02 -17.86
C ASP A 324 -12.72 9.88 -18.19
N LEU A 325 -14.00 10.19 -18.40
CA LEU A 325 -15.00 9.18 -18.76
C LEU A 325 -14.73 8.58 -20.14
N ASP A 326 -14.51 9.42 -21.15
CA ASP A 326 -14.22 8.96 -22.51
C ASP A 326 -12.88 8.23 -22.57
N TRP A 327 -11.89 8.72 -21.80
CA TRP A 327 -10.59 8.07 -21.70
C TRP A 327 -10.68 6.69 -21.07
N LEU A 328 -11.36 6.57 -19.93
CA LEU A 328 -11.57 5.29 -19.26
C LEU A 328 -12.45 4.34 -20.08
N ALA A 329 -13.45 4.86 -20.81
CA ALA A 329 -14.29 4.05 -21.70
C ALA A 329 -13.47 3.38 -22.82
N LYS A 330 -12.44 4.04 -23.37
CA LYS A 330 -11.52 3.43 -24.34
C LYS A 330 -10.72 2.27 -23.71
N GLY A 331 -10.22 2.45 -22.50
CA GLY A 331 -9.55 1.37 -21.75
C GLY A 331 -10.48 0.20 -21.45
N CYS A 332 -11.69 0.48 -20.96
CA CYS A 332 -12.73 -0.54 -20.77
C CYS A 332 -13.07 -1.26 -22.09
N ALA A 333 -13.11 -0.56 -23.22
CA ALA A 333 -13.39 -1.17 -24.52
C ALA A 333 -12.28 -2.14 -24.95
N ARG A 334 -11.01 -1.82 -24.67
CA ARG A 334 -9.86 -2.70 -24.91
C ARG A 334 -9.84 -3.91 -23.97
N VAL A 335 -10.26 -3.74 -22.72
CA VAL A 335 -10.21 -4.81 -21.72
C VAL A 335 -11.43 -5.73 -21.75
N PHE A 336 -12.63 -5.16 -21.84
CA PHE A 336 -13.89 -5.88 -21.69
C PHE A 336 -14.72 -5.95 -22.99
N GLY A 337 -14.24 -5.35 -24.07
CA GLY A 337 -14.97 -5.23 -25.34
C GLY A 337 -15.78 -3.93 -25.45
N LYS A 338 -16.14 -3.57 -26.69
CA LYS A 338 -16.81 -2.28 -26.99
C LYS A 338 -18.19 -2.14 -26.34
N SER A 339 -18.97 -3.22 -26.33
CA SER A 339 -20.31 -3.24 -25.74
C SER A 339 -20.25 -3.00 -24.24
N GLY A 340 -21.02 -2.04 -23.73
CA GLY A 340 -21.06 -1.72 -22.30
C GLY A 340 -19.83 -0.99 -21.73
N SER A 341 -18.78 -0.73 -22.52
CA SER A 341 -17.53 -0.06 -22.09
C SER A 341 -17.76 1.29 -21.39
N ARG A 342 -18.64 2.14 -21.94
CA ARG A 342 -19.02 3.42 -21.32
C ARG A 342 -19.75 3.23 -19.99
N SER A 343 -20.58 2.19 -19.86
CA SER A 343 -21.26 1.86 -18.60
C SER A 343 -20.27 1.41 -17.54
N ALA A 344 -19.31 0.55 -17.92
CA ALA A 344 -18.21 0.11 -17.06
C ALA A 344 -17.37 1.29 -16.59
N ALA A 345 -16.96 2.20 -17.48
CA ALA A 345 -16.21 3.40 -17.13
C ALA A 345 -16.99 4.33 -16.18
N LYS A 346 -18.30 4.53 -16.41
CA LYS A 346 -19.16 5.28 -15.48
C LYS A 346 -19.21 4.64 -14.09
N ALA A 347 -19.33 3.31 -14.03
CA ALA A 347 -19.38 2.59 -12.75
C ALA A 347 -18.04 2.64 -12.01
N ALA A 348 -16.92 2.49 -12.74
CA ALA A 348 -15.56 2.64 -12.21
C ALA A 348 -15.34 4.03 -11.60
N LEU A 349 -15.62 5.10 -12.35
CA LEU A 349 -15.51 6.48 -11.84
C LEU A 349 -16.48 6.79 -10.69
N ALA A 350 -17.63 6.13 -10.63
CA ALA A 350 -18.56 6.27 -9.51
C ALA A 350 -18.03 5.61 -8.22
N CYS A 351 -17.14 4.62 -8.32
CA CYS A 351 -16.51 4.01 -7.14
C CYS A 351 -15.61 5.00 -6.39
N ASP A 352 -15.07 6.00 -7.08
CA ASP A 352 -14.20 7.04 -6.51
C ASP A 352 -14.95 8.00 -5.55
N GLU A 353 -16.30 8.01 -5.53
CA GLU A 353 -17.07 8.84 -4.58
C GLU A 353 -16.83 8.41 -3.12
N TYR A 354 -16.64 7.12 -2.90
CA TYR A 354 -16.30 6.54 -1.61
C TYR A 354 -15.08 5.66 -1.82
N PRO A 355 -13.84 6.19 -1.81
CA PRO A 355 -12.65 5.36 -1.95
C PRO A 355 -12.43 4.54 -0.67
N PHE A 356 -12.06 3.27 -0.82
CA PHE A 356 -11.65 2.42 0.30
C PHE A 356 -10.12 2.41 0.36
N SER A 357 -9.56 3.49 0.88
CA SER A 357 -8.12 3.73 0.91
C SER A 357 -7.66 4.28 2.25
N GLY A 358 -6.37 4.12 2.51
CA GLY A 358 -5.74 4.59 3.74
C GLY A 358 -5.94 3.66 4.95
N TYR A 359 -5.06 3.81 5.92
CA TYR A 359 -5.04 2.99 7.13
C TYR A 359 -6.28 3.16 8.00
N ALA A 360 -6.88 4.36 8.00
CA ALA A 360 -8.11 4.64 8.74
C ALA A 360 -9.30 3.80 8.26
N ARG A 361 -9.42 3.57 6.94
CA ARG A 361 -10.45 2.68 6.37
C ARG A 361 -10.09 1.22 6.51
N TRP A 362 -8.81 0.87 6.52
CA TRP A 362 -8.37 -0.52 6.59
C TRP A 362 -8.53 -1.17 7.97
N GLU A 363 -8.33 -0.40 9.05
CA GLU A 363 -8.24 -0.91 10.43
C GLU A 363 -9.42 -1.78 10.87
N ILE A 364 -10.63 -1.52 10.34
CA ILE A 364 -11.84 -2.30 10.65
C ILE A 364 -11.77 -3.76 10.17
N ASN A 365 -10.93 -4.09 9.17
CA ASN A 365 -10.70 -5.48 8.77
C ASN A 365 -10.03 -6.30 9.88
N ASP A 366 -9.25 -5.63 10.74
CA ASP A 366 -8.51 -6.26 11.83
C ASP A 366 -9.28 -6.15 13.16
N ARG A 367 -10.03 -5.07 13.38
CA ARG A 367 -10.69 -4.77 14.66
C ARG A 367 -12.01 -3.99 14.51
N TRP A 368 -13.14 -4.63 14.83
CA TRP A 368 -14.46 -3.96 14.80
C TRP A 368 -14.63 -2.87 15.88
N ASN A 369 -13.97 -3.00 17.03
CA ASN A 369 -14.02 -2.02 18.13
C ASN A 369 -13.08 -0.80 17.96
N ALA A 370 -12.29 -0.79 16.88
CA ALA A 370 -11.33 0.26 16.55
C ALA A 370 -11.75 1.09 15.32
N GLY A 371 -12.60 0.52 14.46
CA GLY A 371 -12.97 1.10 13.18
C GLY A 371 -13.76 2.41 13.28
N ALA A 372 -13.52 3.30 12.32
CA ALA A 372 -14.34 4.48 12.08
C ALA A 372 -15.69 4.08 11.46
N ALA A 373 -16.80 4.65 11.93
CA ALA A 373 -18.10 4.48 11.27
C ALA A 373 -18.09 5.10 9.87
N THR A 374 -18.76 4.45 8.92
CA THR A 374 -18.88 4.91 7.54
C THR A 374 -20.26 5.49 7.27
N SER A 375 -20.40 6.24 6.19
CA SER A 375 -21.69 6.87 5.88
C SER A 375 -22.70 5.81 5.41
N PRO A 376 -23.95 5.79 5.91
CA PRO A 376 -25.02 4.96 5.36
C PRO A 376 -25.30 5.22 3.86
N LYS A 377 -24.82 6.35 3.31
CA LYS A 377 -24.88 6.65 1.88
C LYS A 377 -23.96 5.74 1.05
N GLU A 378 -22.82 5.32 1.61
CA GLU A 378 -21.85 4.45 0.93
C GLU A 378 -22.46 3.08 0.61
N GLU A 379 -23.15 2.47 1.59
CA GLU A 379 -23.84 1.18 1.38
C GLU A 379 -24.87 1.27 0.25
N LYS A 380 -25.75 2.28 0.30
CA LYS A 380 -26.77 2.51 -0.74
C LYS A 380 -26.17 2.76 -2.11
N HIS A 381 -25.03 3.45 -2.16
CA HIS A 381 -24.29 3.72 -3.39
C HIS A 381 -23.80 2.43 -4.04
N PHE A 382 -23.08 1.60 -3.28
CA PHE A 382 -22.56 0.34 -3.80
C PHE A 382 -23.64 -0.70 -4.07
N ALA A 383 -24.75 -0.70 -3.32
CA ALA A 383 -25.91 -1.54 -3.63
C ALA A 383 -26.46 -1.24 -5.04
N ARG A 384 -26.62 0.05 -5.38
CA ARG A 384 -27.10 0.49 -6.72
C ARG A 384 -26.10 0.16 -7.81
N LEU A 385 -24.80 0.30 -7.54
CA LEU A 385 -23.76 -0.04 -8.52
C LEU A 385 -23.67 -1.56 -8.74
N ALA A 386 -23.77 -2.36 -7.69
CA ALA A 386 -23.71 -3.82 -7.75
C ALA A 386 -24.89 -4.44 -8.53
N ALA A 387 -26.02 -3.74 -8.64
CA ALA A 387 -27.17 -4.15 -9.43
C ALA A 387 -27.00 -3.95 -10.95
N LYS A 388 -25.94 -3.25 -11.41
CA LYS A 388 -25.74 -2.97 -12.83
C LYS A 388 -25.10 -4.18 -13.54
N PRO A 389 -25.48 -4.46 -14.81
CA PRO A 389 -24.78 -5.44 -15.62
C PRO A 389 -23.40 -4.89 -16.00
N LEU A 390 -22.35 -5.45 -15.39
CA LEU A 390 -20.96 -5.01 -15.54
C LEU A 390 -20.04 -6.19 -15.83
N PRO A 391 -18.86 -5.95 -16.42
CA PRO A 391 -17.83 -6.99 -16.59
C PRO A 391 -17.49 -7.67 -15.27
N ALA A 392 -17.21 -8.97 -15.31
CA ALA A 392 -17.09 -9.82 -14.12
C ALA A 392 -16.13 -9.28 -13.06
N ALA A 393 -14.94 -8.82 -13.47
CA ALA A 393 -13.95 -8.22 -12.57
C ALA A 393 -14.48 -7.00 -11.83
N LEU A 394 -15.13 -6.06 -12.54
CA LEU A 394 -15.68 -4.85 -11.96
C LEU A 394 -16.91 -5.15 -11.10
N ALA A 395 -17.81 -6.03 -11.57
CA ALA A 395 -18.99 -6.46 -10.83
C ALA A 395 -18.62 -7.11 -9.48
N ALA A 396 -17.65 -8.03 -9.49
CA ALA A 396 -17.18 -8.69 -8.28
C ALA A 396 -16.51 -7.71 -7.32
N SER A 397 -15.67 -6.81 -7.83
CA SER A 397 -15.01 -5.81 -7.00
C SER A 397 -16.00 -4.82 -6.37
N ILE A 398 -17.02 -4.38 -7.10
CA ILE A 398 -18.13 -3.55 -6.58
C ILE A 398 -18.98 -4.31 -5.56
N ALA A 399 -19.27 -5.59 -5.80
CA ALA A 399 -19.98 -6.43 -4.83
C ALA A 399 -19.18 -6.60 -3.53
N PHE A 400 -17.86 -6.73 -3.62
CA PHE A 400 -16.99 -6.75 -2.43
C PHE A 400 -16.96 -5.39 -1.73
N ARG A 401 -16.93 -4.27 -2.47
CA ARG A 401 -17.10 -2.93 -1.89
C ARG A 401 -18.43 -2.75 -1.17
N HIS A 402 -19.51 -3.30 -1.73
CA HIS A 402 -20.82 -3.30 -1.08
C HIS A 402 -20.78 -4.09 0.24
N TYR A 403 -20.21 -5.29 0.24
CA TYR A 403 -19.99 -6.07 1.47
C TYR A 403 -19.24 -5.27 2.56
N LEU A 404 -18.13 -4.62 2.20
CA LEU A 404 -17.35 -3.81 3.14
C LEU A 404 -18.21 -2.67 3.73
N ALA A 405 -19.00 -1.98 2.90
CA ALA A 405 -19.91 -0.94 3.37
C ALA A 405 -21.01 -1.50 4.31
N GLN A 406 -21.56 -2.68 4.01
CA GLN A 406 -22.54 -3.35 4.87
C GLN A 406 -21.93 -3.75 6.22
N ARG A 407 -20.69 -4.27 6.23
CA ARG A 407 -19.97 -4.57 7.47
C ARG A 407 -19.76 -3.33 8.30
N ASP A 408 -19.23 -2.27 7.69
CA ASP A 408 -18.92 -1.04 8.40
C ASP A 408 -20.21 -0.43 8.99
N GLY A 409 -21.33 -0.51 8.26
CA GLY A 409 -22.66 -0.14 8.75
C GLY A 409 -23.17 -1.03 9.90
N PHE A 410 -23.01 -2.35 9.81
CA PHE A 410 -23.35 -3.30 10.88
C PHE A 410 -22.57 -3.01 12.16
N VAL A 411 -21.26 -2.83 12.07
CA VAL A 411 -20.39 -2.52 13.22
C VAL A 411 -20.80 -1.19 13.87
N ALA A 412 -21.06 -0.15 13.07
CA ALA A 412 -21.49 1.15 13.57
C ALA A 412 -22.84 1.09 14.30
N ARG A 413 -23.84 0.42 13.73
CA ARG A 413 -25.16 0.25 14.37
C ARG A 413 -25.07 -0.62 15.63
N GLY A 414 -24.25 -1.67 15.60
CA GLY A 414 -23.93 -2.48 16.78
C GLY A 414 -23.33 -1.63 17.90
N LYS A 415 -22.33 -0.77 17.62
CA LYS A 415 -21.71 0.14 18.60
C LYS A 415 -22.76 1.05 19.26
N GLU A 416 -23.63 1.66 18.47
CA GLU A 416 -24.68 2.56 18.99
C GLU A 416 -25.77 1.80 19.76
N GLY A 417 -26.16 0.60 19.30
CA GLY A 417 -27.10 -0.26 20.01
C GLY A 417 -26.59 -0.70 21.38
N VAL A 418 -25.30 -1.07 21.50
CA VAL A 418 -24.67 -1.39 22.79
C VAL A 418 -24.70 -0.18 23.73
N LYS A 419 -24.33 1.01 23.25
CA LYS A 419 -24.37 2.25 24.07
C LYS A 419 -25.79 2.55 24.54
N ALA A 420 -26.78 2.46 23.65
CA ALA A 420 -28.18 2.70 23.98
C ALA A 420 -28.69 1.73 25.05
N LEU A 421 -28.34 0.45 24.93
CA LEU A 421 -28.75 -0.58 25.89
C LEU A 421 -28.05 -0.39 27.25
N ARG A 422 -26.74 -0.12 27.27
CA ARG A 422 -26.00 0.23 28.51
C ARG A 422 -26.67 1.39 29.25
N LYS A 423 -27.00 2.46 28.53
CA LYS A 423 -27.67 3.64 29.10
C LYS A 423 -29.05 3.31 29.66
N SER A 424 -29.82 2.53 28.92
CA SER A 424 -31.19 2.15 29.33
C SER A 424 -31.21 1.30 30.61
N ILE A 425 -30.31 0.31 30.69
CA ILE A 425 -30.15 -0.58 31.86
C ILE A 425 -29.64 0.23 33.06
N ALA A 426 -28.63 1.08 32.88
CA ALA A 426 -28.10 1.92 33.97
C ALA A 426 -29.14 2.88 34.54
N GLN A 427 -30.06 3.39 33.70
CA GLN A 427 -31.14 4.28 34.11
C GLN A 427 -32.37 3.54 34.64
N ARG A 428 -32.33 2.21 34.74
CA ARG A 428 -33.46 1.33 35.11
C ARG A 428 -34.72 1.58 34.26
N ARG A 429 -34.55 2.06 33.02
CA ARG A 429 -35.64 2.44 32.12
C ARG A 429 -36.29 1.25 31.42
N VAL A 430 -35.54 0.16 31.29
CA VAL A 430 -36.02 -1.07 30.65
C VAL A 430 -36.01 -2.20 31.65
N LYS A 431 -37.20 -2.76 31.89
CA LYS A 431 -37.40 -3.98 32.69
C LYS A 431 -37.21 -5.25 31.84
N ASP A 432 -37.47 -5.17 30.53
CA ASP A 432 -37.27 -6.25 29.55
C ASP A 432 -36.44 -5.78 28.36
N ASN A 433 -35.20 -6.29 28.25
CA ASN A 433 -34.26 -5.93 27.19
C ASN A 433 -34.46 -6.73 25.89
N ALA A 434 -35.40 -7.69 25.85
CA ALA A 434 -35.59 -8.60 24.73
C ALA A 434 -35.82 -7.90 23.38
N PRO A 435 -36.62 -6.81 23.27
CA PRO A 435 -36.83 -6.12 21.99
C PRO A 435 -35.55 -5.50 21.42
N TYR A 436 -34.73 -4.87 22.28
CA TYR A 436 -33.46 -4.25 21.86
C TYR A 436 -32.45 -5.30 21.40
N LEU A 437 -32.36 -6.42 22.12
CA LEU A 437 -31.53 -7.55 21.73
C LEU A 437 -32.02 -8.19 20.42
N GLY A 438 -33.34 -8.26 20.21
CA GLY A 438 -33.92 -8.78 18.97
C GLY A 438 -33.53 -7.96 17.73
N VAL A 439 -33.41 -6.64 17.86
CA VAL A 439 -32.88 -5.78 16.77
C VAL A 439 -31.44 -6.15 16.44
N LEU A 440 -30.57 -6.23 17.45
CA LEU A 440 -29.14 -6.59 17.26
C LEU A 440 -28.95 -8.00 16.69
N GLU A 441 -29.83 -8.93 17.04
CA GLU A 441 -29.84 -10.29 16.48
C GLU A 441 -30.30 -10.32 15.03
N THR A 442 -31.30 -9.50 14.69
CA THR A 442 -31.78 -9.34 13.32
C THR A 442 -30.67 -8.79 12.44
N GLU A 443 -29.99 -7.72 12.89
CA GLU A 443 -28.83 -7.16 12.17
C GLU A 443 -27.71 -8.20 12.00
N ALA A 444 -27.42 -9.01 13.02
CA ALA A 444 -26.43 -10.08 12.93
C ALA A 444 -26.83 -11.18 11.94
N LYS A 445 -28.13 -11.42 11.72
CA LYS A 445 -28.65 -12.35 10.71
C LYS A 445 -28.48 -11.77 9.31
N GLU A 446 -28.85 -10.51 9.11
CA GLU A 446 -28.67 -9.81 7.84
C GLU A 446 -27.19 -9.74 7.43
N PHE A 447 -26.31 -9.40 8.37
CA PHE A 447 -24.88 -9.34 8.10
C PHE A 447 -24.29 -10.70 7.70
N SER A 448 -24.80 -11.82 8.25
CA SER A 448 -24.35 -13.14 7.79
C SER A 448 -24.68 -13.43 6.32
N GLN A 449 -25.74 -12.82 5.77
CA GLN A 449 -26.02 -12.91 4.33
C GLN A 449 -25.05 -12.06 3.51
N ALA A 450 -24.69 -10.87 4.01
CA ALA A 450 -23.68 -10.03 3.37
C ALA A 450 -22.32 -10.74 3.27
N ILE A 451 -21.90 -11.50 4.29
CA ILE A 451 -20.67 -12.31 4.26
C ILE A 451 -20.70 -13.34 3.12
N ILE A 452 -21.83 -14.01 2.87
CA ILE A 452 -21.95 -15.00 1.79
C ILE A 452 -21.74 -14.33 0.43
N VAL A 453 -22.38 -13.17 0.21
CA VAL A 453 -22.21 -12.37 -1.02
C VAL A 453 -20.76 -11.87 -1.15
N GLY A 454 -20.18 -11.35 -0.08
CA GLY A 454 -18.80 -10.89 -0.03
C GLY A 454 -17.81 -12.01 -0.37
N ARG A 455 -18.03 -13.23 0.15
CA ARG A 455 -17.19 -14.40 -0.16
C ARG A 455 -17.27 -14.82 -1.62
N LYS A 456 -18.48 -14.82 -2.19
CA LYS A 456 -18.65 -15.07 -3.63
C LYS A 456 -17.91 -14.03 -4.47
N ALA A 457 -17.99 -12.76 -4.09
CA ALA A 457 -17.28 -11.67 -4.75
C ALA A 457 -15.75 -11.83 -4.65
N ALA A 458 -15.21 -12.03 -3.45
CA ALA A 458 -13.79 -12.26 -3.21
C ALA A 458 -13.25 -13.45 -4.01
N ARG A 459 -13.96 -14.59 -3.99
CA ARG A 459 -13.57 -15.78 -4.75
C ARG A 459 -13.67 -15.56 -6.26
N THR A 460 -14.62 -14.75 -6.71
CA THR A 460 -14.73 -14.37 -8.14
C THR A 460 -13.55 -13.50 -8.56
N MET A 461 -13.17 -12.49 -7.78
CA MET A 461 -11.98 -11.68 -8.06
C MET A 461 -10.71 -12.54 -8.11
N TRP A 462 -10.56 -13.47 -7.16
CA TRP A 462 -9.40 -14.36 -7.06
C TRP A 462 -9.27 -15.29 -8.27
N ARG A 463 -10.33 -16.04 -8.60
CA ARG A 463 -10.28 -17.09 -9.62
C ARG A 463 -10.08 -16.57 -11.04
N LEU A 464 -10.27 -15.27 -11.29
CA LEU A 464 -10.06 -14.68 -12.61
C LEU A 464 -8.61 -14.90 -13.05
N THR A 465 -7.66 -14.63 -12.15
CA THR A 465 -6.24 -14.61 -12.51
C THR A 465 -5.35 -15.50 -11.64
N ARG A 466 -5.84 -16.04 -10.52
CA ARG A 466 -5.04 -16.78 -9.51
C ARG A 466 -5.45 -18.23 -9.38
N ASP A 467 -4.64 -19.05 -8.70
CA ASP A 467 -4.97 -20.46 -8.47
C ASP A 467 -6.29 -20.57 -7.68
N PRO A 468 -7.37 -21.13 -8.26
CA PRO A 468 -8.67 -21.22 -7.61
C PRO A 468 -8.66 -22.08 -6.34
N LYS A 469 -7.64 -22.91 -6.11
CA LYS A 469 -7.48 -23.74 -4.91
C LYS A 469 -6.88 -22.98 -3.73
N VAL A 470 -6.15 -21.90 -3.99
CA VAL A 470 -5.51 -21.11 -2.93
C VAL A 470 -6.55 -20.22 -2.24
N HIS A 471 -6.40 -20.04 -0.94
CA HIS A 471 -7.23 -19.16 -0.14
C HIS A 471 -6.68 -17.72 -0.19
N GLY A 472 -7.49 -16.77 -0.67
CA GLY A 472 -7.05 -15.39 -0.90
C GLY A 472 -7.13 -14.49 0.34
N GLN A 473 -6.46 -13.33 0.30
CA GLN A 473 -6.40 -12.39 1.42
C GLN A 473 -7.74 -11.71 1.72
N ASN A 474 -8.62 -11.57 0.73
CA ASN A 474 -9.98 -11.05 0.96
C ASN A 474 -10.88 -12.11 1.63
N GLU A 475 -10.63 -13.39 1.38
CA GLU A 475 -11.32 -14.48 2.08
C GLU A 475 -10.89 -14.56 3.55
N ALA A 476 -9.61 -14.31 3.85
CA ALA A 476 -9.12 -14.23 5.22
C ALA A 476 -9.82 -13.11 6.03
N ILE A 477 -10.13 -11.97 5.40
CA ILE A 477 -10.93 -10.90 6.04
C ILE A 477 -12.32 -11.40 6.39
N LEU A 478 -12.97 -12.09 5.44
CA LEU A 478 -14.30 -12.67 5.64
C LEU A 478 -14.30 -13.75 6.73
N ASP A 479 -13.25 -14.57 6.82
CA ASP A 479 -13.09 -15.57 7.88
C ASP A 479 -12.98 -14.90 9.26
N ALA A 480 -12.19 -13.84 9.35
CA ALA A 480 -12.09 -13.04 10.57
C ALA A 480 -13.43 -12.38 10.92
N ASP A 481 -14.19 -11.88 9.95
CA ASP A 481 -15.52 -11.31 10.16
C ASP A 481 -16.54 -12.39 10.58
N VAL A 482 -16.44 -13.63 10.09
CA VAL A 482 -17.23 -14.78 10.57
C VAL A 482 -16.91 -15.11 12.04
N ALA A 483 -15.64 -15.11 12.41
CA ALA A 483 -15.21 -15.37 13.78
C ALA A 483 -15.76 -14.29 14.74
N ARG A 484 -15.60 -13.01 14.40
CA ARG A 484 -16.13 -11.88 15.19
C ARG A 484 -17.65 -11.90 15.27
N LEU A 485 -18.36 -12.30 14.20
CA LEU A 485 -19.81 -12.45 14.22
C LEU A 485 -20.26 -13.58 15.18
N ARG A 486 -19.48 -14.67 15.28
CA ARG A 486 -19.73 -15.76 16.22
C ARG A 486 -19.56 -15.29 17.66
N GLU A 487 -18.48 -14.56 17.95
CA GLU A 487 -18.23 -13.92 19.25
C GLU A 487 -19.36 -12.94 19.61
N TRP A 488 -19.79 -12.12 18.66
CA TRP A 488 -20.89 -11.18 18.83
C TRP A 488 -22.19 -11.87 19.24
N ARG A 489 -22.55 -12.95 18.53
CA ARG A 489 -23.74 -13.75 18.85
C ARG A 489 -23.63 -14.45 20.21
N ALA A 490 -22.45 -14.92 20.58
CA ALA A 490 -22.22 -15.52 21.90
C ALA A 490 -22.37 -14.47 23.01
N TRP A 491 -21.82 -13.28 22.81
CA TRP A 491 -21.94 -12.17 23.75
C TRP A 491 -23.41 -11.71 23.89
N LEU A 492 -24.17 -11.58 22.79
CA LEU A 492 -25.61 -11.25 22.87
C LEU A 492 -26.41 -12.29 23.67
N ARG A 493 -26.11 -13.58 23.51
CA ARG A 493 -26.75 -14.65 24.32
C ARG A 493 -26.40 -14.50 25.80
N ALA A 494 -25.15 -14.17 26.13
CA ALA A 494 -24.74 -13.92 27.51
C ALA A 494 -25.46 -12.71 28.11
N VAL A 495 -25.63 -11.62 27.35
CA VAL A 495 -26.41 -10.44 27.79
C VAL A 495 -27.89 -10.78 28.02
N ARG A 496 -28.46 -11.70 27.25
CA ARG A 496 -29.84 -12.16 27.47
C ARG A 496 -29.99 -12.95 28.78
N LEU A 497 -28.99 -13.77 29.13
CA LEU A 497 -28.99 -14.55 30.36
C LEU A 497 -28.69 -13.68 31.59
N ASP A 498 -27.72 -12.78 31.47
CA ASP A 498 -27.35 -11.80 32.50
C ASP A 498 -27.20 -10.41 31.87
N PRO A 499 -28.17 -9.49 32.10
CA PRO A 499 -28.11 -8.13 31.61
C PRO A 499 -26.86 -7.35 32.04
N GLN A 500 -26.15 -7.73 33.10
CA GLN A 500 -24.92 -7.05 33.53
C GLN A 500 -23.76 -7.26 32.57
N VAL A 501 -23.77 -8.34 31.77
CA VAL A 501 -22.75 -8.62 30.75
C VAL A 501 -22.67 -7.49 29.71
N ILE A 502 -23.73 -6.69 29.54
CA ILE A 502 -23.75 -5.55 28.62
C ILE A 502 -22.63 -4.53 28.89
N PHE A 503 -22.14 -4.46 30.12
CA PHE A 503 -21.09 -3.53 30.56
C PHE A 503 -19.67 -4.09 30.37
N THR A 504 -19.53 -5.34 29.94
CA THR A 504 -18.23 -5.91 29.54
C THR A 504 -17.88 -5.52 28.10
N ALA A 505 -16.65 -5.84 27.67
CA ALA A 505 -16.24 -5.62 26.29
C ALA A 505 -17.04 -6.53 25.33
N SER A 506 -17.45 -5.97 24.19
CA SER A 506 -18.04 -6.70 23.07
C SER A 506 -17.11 -6.60 21.86
N PRO A 507 -17.34 -7.40 20.80
CA PRO A 507 -16.57 -7.31 19.55
C PRO A 507 -16.55 -5.92 18.90
N VAL A 508 -17.58 -5.08 19.12
CA VAL A 508 -17.72 -3.76 18.48
C VAL A 508 -17.44 -2.59 19.43
N LEU A 509 -17.35 -2.81 20.74
CA LEU A 509 -17.15 -1.75 21.73
C LEU A 509 -16.43 -2.28 22.98
N GLY A 510 -15.40 -1.57 23.44
CA GLY A 510 -14.71 -1.89 24.69
C GLY A 510 -15.58 -1.71 25.95
N ARG A 511 -15.06 -2.14 27.09
CA ARG A 511 -15.64 -1.80 28.41
C ARG A 511 -15.64 -0.29 28.59
N TRP A 512 -14.48 0.32 28.43
CA TRP A 512 -14.29 1.74 28.15
C TRP A 512 -13.77 1.93 26.74
N GLN A 513 -14.04 3.09 26.16
CA GLN A 513 -13.63 3.46 24.82
C GLN A 513 -13.03 4.86 24.86
N LEU A 514 -11.77 4.97 24.43
CA LEU A 514 -11.12 6.24 24.16
C LEU A 514 -11.41 6.61 22.70
N ASP A 515 -12.22 7.65 22.50
CA ASP A 515 -12.52 8.23 21.19
C ASP A 515 -11.85 9.62 21.08
N PHE A 516 -11.22 9.92 19.95
CA PHE A 516 -10.66 11.24 19.63
C PHE A 516 -10.58 11.44 18.11
N THR A 517 -10.36 12.68 17.67
CA THR A 517 -10.13 13.00 16.26
C THR A 517 -8.65 13.30 16.02
N VAL A 518 -8.09 12.70 14.97
CA VAL A 518 -6.77 13.04 14.43
C VAL A 518 -6.97 13.94 13.22
N GLN A 519 -6.51 15.18 13.30
CA GLN A 519 -6.40 16.08 12.16
C GLN A 519 -4.98 16.00 11.58
N ASN A 520 -4.85 15.39 10.40
CA ASN A 520 -3.56 15.24 9.71
C ASN A 520 -3.19 16.51 8.91
N PHE A 521 -2.90 17.61 9.63
CA PHE A 521 -2.75 18.92 8.98
C PHE A 521 -1.45 19.12 8.20
N ALA A 522 -0.40 18.35 8.49
CA ALA A 522 0.92 18.41 7.83
C ALA A 522 1.41 16.98 7.55
N PRO A 523 0.84 16.29 6.53
CA PRO A 523 1.01 14.86 6.31
C PRO A 523 2.44 14.52 5.84
N ALA A 524 2.95 13.42 6.37
CA ALA A 524 4.12 12.70 5.88
C ALA A 524 3.97 11.26 6.40
N LEU A 525 5.04 10.65 6.91
CA LEU A 525 5.03 9.31 7.47
C LEU A 525 4.77 9.33 8.99
N GLN A 526 3.62 9.82 9.47
CA GLN A 526 3.29 9.74 10.91
C GLN A 526 2.55 8.45 11.27
N LYS A 527 2.75 8.02 12.51
CA LYS A 527 2.01 6.96 13.18
C LYS A 527 1.51 7.45 14.53
N VAL A 528 0.20 7.46 14.73
CA VAL A 528 -0.42 7.74 16.03
C VAL A 528 -0.46 6.45 16.83
N VAL A 529 -0.06 6.52 18.09
CA VAL A 529 -0.04 5.38 19.03
C VAL A 529 -0.77 5.78 20.31
N VAL A 530 -1.65 4.91 20.79
CA VAL A 530 -2.26 5.02 22.12
C VAL A 530 -1.62 3.97 23.01
N GLU A 531 -1.12 4.43 24.15
CA GLU A 531 -0.37 3.60 25.10
C GLU A 531 -0.98 3.71 26.49
N GLN A 532 -0.88 2.63 27.27
CA GLN A 532 -1.35 2.55 28.65
C GLN A 532 -0.18 2.22 29.58
N GLN A 533 -0.09 2.95 30.68
CA GLN A 533 0.88 2.65 31.73
C GLN A 533 0.53 1.33 32.43
N GLN A 534 1.52 0.47 32.63
CA GLN A 534 1.42 -0.77 33.38
C GLN A 534 1.77 -0.52 34.86
N ALA A 535 1.49 -1.50 35.73
CA ALA A 535 1.72 -1.39 37.17
C ALA A 535 3.21 -1.16 37.53
N ASP A 536 4.14 -1.65 36.70
CA ASP A 536 5.59 -1.44 36.83
C ASP A 536 6.07 -0.08 36.29
N GLY A 537 5.15 0.78 35.84
CA GLY A 537 5.44 2.08 35.25
C GLY A 537 5.80 2.05 33.75
N SER A 538 5.96 0.86 33.15
CA SER A 538 6.23 0.70 31.72
C SER A 538 5.01 1.08 30.87
N TRP A 539 5.22 1.34 29.58
CA TRP A 539 4.15 1.73 28.65
C TRP A 539 3.91 0.62 27.63
N ARG A 540 2.65 0.19 27.53
CA ARG A 540 2.21 -0.81 26.55
C ARG A 540 1.37 -0.14 25.48
N ALA A 541 1.73 -0.32 24.20
CA ALA A 541 0.90 0.12 23.09
C ALA A 541 -0.42 -0.68 23.04
N LEU A 542 -1.56 0.01 23.10
CA LEU A 542 -2.89 -0.58 22.93
C LEU A 542 -3.27 -0.66 21.44
N GLN A 543 -2.98 0.41 20.71
CA GLN A 543 -3.32 0.54 19.30
C GLN A 543 -2.43 1.57 18.62
N SER A 544 -2.23 1.40 17.33
CA SER A 544 -1.49 2.35 16.53
C SER A 544 -1.95 2.34 15.07
N ARG A 545 -1.91 3.50 14.42
CA ARG A 545 -2.32 3.65 13.03
C ARG A 545 -1.48 4.71 12.33
N HIS A 546 -1.01 4.41 11.12
CA HIS A 546 -0.41 5.42 10.26
C HIS A 546 -1.48 6.42 9.81
N THR A 547 -1.09 7.68 9.60
CA THR A 547 -1.99 8.74 9.14
C THR A 547 -1.84 9.08 7.68
N ILE A 548 -0.88 8.45 6.98
CA ILE A 548 -0.76 8.52 5.53
C ILE A 548 -2.06 8.04 4.89
N GLU A 549 -2.49 8.77 3.88
CA GLU A 549 -3.69 8.53 3.11
C GLU A 549 -3.28 8.34 1.65
N PHE A 550 -3.80 7.29 1.03
CA PHE A 550 -3.42 6.88 -0.31
C PHE A 550 -4.27 7.55 -1.39
N GLN A 551 -4.49 8.86 -1.24
CA GLN A 551 -5.32 9.68 -2.11
C GLN A 551 -4.62 10.99 -2.49
N ALA A 552 -4.83 11.47 -3.71
CA ALA A 552 -4.27 12.72 -4.19
C ALA A 552 -4.66 13.92 -3.32
N GLU A 553 -5.87 13.90 -2.74
CA GLU A 553 -6.32 14.96 -1.83
C GLU A 553 -5.46 15.10 -0.56
N ALA A 554 -4.76 14.03 -0.17
CA ALA A 554 -3.87 13.98 0.98
C ALA A 554 -2.40 14.26 0.64
N ALA A 555 -2.02 14.11 -0.65
CA ALA A 555 -0.65 14.25 -1.14
C ALA A 555 -0.21 15.73 -1.29
N LYS A 556 -0.32 16.50 -0.22
CA LYS A 556 -0.04 17.93 -0.20
C LYS A 556 0.54 18.40 1.14
N PRO A 557 1.38 19.46 1.16
CA PRO A 557 2.05 19.93 2.37
C PRO A 557 1.13 20.35 3.53
N ARG A 558 -0.15 20.64 3.24
CA ARG A 558 -1.17 20.97 4.24
C ARG A 558 -2.51 20.36 3.85
N THR A 559 -3.16 19.67 4.79
CA THR A 559 -4.51 19.11 4.59
C THR A 559 -5.47 19.53 5.70
N ASN A 560 -6.75 19.25 5.51
CA ASN A 560 -7.76 19.33 6.57
C ASN A 560 -8.40 17.95 6.82
N ILE A 561 -7.64 16.87 6.60
CA ILE A 561 -8.13 15.51 6.77
C ILE A 561 -8.30 15.24 8.25
N ARG A 562 -9.53 14.90 8.64
CA ARG A 562 -9.91 14.57 10.01
C ARG A 562 -10.42 13.14 10.03
N ARG A 563 -9.79 12.29 10.84
CA ARG A 563 -10.18 10.89 10.99
C ARG A 563 -10.46 10.57 12.46
N PRO A 564 -11.59 9.92 12.77
CA PRO A 564 -11.83 9.45 14.12
C PRO A 564 -10.86 8.32 14.47
N PHE A 565 -10.53 8.22 15.75
CA PHE A 565 -9.66 7.19 16.33
C PHE A 565 -10.38 6.66 17.57
N SER A 566 -10.48 5.34 17.68
CA SER A 566 -11.25 4.65 18.71
C SER A 566 -10.39 3.52 19.27
N VAL A 567 -10.14 3.50 20.58
CA VAL A 567 -9.31 2.48 21.25
C VAL A 567 -10.03 1.91 22.46
N PRO A 568 -10.22 0.58 22.56
CA PRO A 568 -10.80 -0.03 23.76
C PRO A 568 -9.83 0.09 24.94
N VAL A 569 -10.37 0.39 26.12
CA VAL A 569 -9.63 0.56 27.38
C VAL A 569 -10.31 -0.25 28.48
N GLU A 570 -9.52 -0.81 29.40
CA GLU A 570 -10.01 -1.69 30.47
C GLU A 570 -10.70 -0.95 31.63
N SER A 571 -10.22 0.25 31.98
CA SER A 571 -10.66 1.00 33.18
C SER A 571 -10.74 2.51 32.91
N ASP A 572 -11.56 3.24 33.66
CA ASP A 572 -11.60 4.71 33.67
C ASP A 572 -10.51 5.37 34.52
N THR A 573 -9.75 4.57 35.24
CA THR A 573 -8.57 4.99 36.00
C THR A 573 -7.26 4.68 35.28
N ALA A 574 -7.32 4.15 34.06
CA ALA A 574 -6.14 3.85 33.27
C ALA A 574 -5.39 5.15 32.94
N VAL A 575 -4.09 5.18 33.21
CA VAL A 575 -3.21 6.29 32.80
C VAL A 575 -2.84 6.07 31.34
N LEU A 576 -3.30 6.96 30.46
CA LEU A 576 -3.16 6.83 29.02
C LEU A 576 -2.23 7.91 28.47
N ARG A 577 -1.59 7.62 27.34
CA ARG A 577 -0.95 8.65 26.53
C ARG A 577 -1.18 8.43 25.05
N ILE A 578 -1.26 9.54 24.33
CA ILE A 578 -1.23 9.58 22.87
C ILE A 578 0.14 10.08 22.44
N SER A 579 0.82 9.29 21.60
CA SER A 579 2.14 9.60 21.05
C SER A 579 2.08 9.59 19.53
N VAL A 580 2.92 10.43 18.91
CA VAL A 580 3.09 10.49 17.46
C VAL A 580 4.52 10.15 17.12
N HIS A 581 4.68 9.07 16.36
CA HIS A 581 5.94 8.57 15.85
C HIS A 581 6.03 8.93 14.35
N GLY A 582 7.23 8.90 13.79
CA GLY A 582 7.43 9.20 12.38
C GLY A 582 7.61 10.70 12.08
N LEU A 583 7.53 11.05 10.81
CA LEU A 583 7.76 12.40 10.30
C LEU A 583 6.44 13.11 10.01
N GLY A 584 6.37 14.40 10.32
CA GLY A 584 5.20 15.25 10.13
C GLY A 584 4.40 15.47 11.42
N GLN A 585 3.32 16.25 11.33
CA GLN A 585 2.56 16.69 12.49
C GLN A 585 1.06 16.48 12.33
N VAL A 586 0.41 16.15 13.45
CA VAL A 586 -1.05 16.01 13.55
C VAL A 586 -1.57 16.84 14.71
N ALA A 587 -2.86 17.16 14.71
CA ALA A 587 -3.52 17.70 15.88
C ALA A 587 -4.51 16.69 16.45
N ILE A 588 -4.58 16.63 17.78
CA ILE A 588 -5.54 15.80 18.51
C ILE A 588 -6.66 16.68 19.04
N GLU A 589 -7.90 16.26 18.80
CA GLU A 589 -9.12 16.97 19.17
C GLU A 589 -10.15 16.01 19.81
N ASP A 590 -11.09 16.57 20.57
CA ASP A 590 -12.28 15.87 21.09
C ASP A 590 -11.99 14.57 21.84
N VAL A 591 -10.99 14.58 22.72
CA VAL A 591 -10.61 13.38 23.49
C VAL A 591 -11.65 13.06 24.57
N VAL A 592 -12.29 11.89 24.44
CA VAL A 592 -13.37 11.41 25.30
C VAL A 592 -13.10 9.96 25.69
N LEU A 593 -13.13 9.67 26.99
CA LEU A 593 -13.20 8.31 27.51
C LEU A 593 -14.65 8.02 27.93
N SER A 594 -15.28 6.98 27.39
CA SER A 594 -16.68 6.65 27.68
C SER A 594 -16.91 5.15 27.79
N ASN A 595 -17.81 4.75 28.69
CA ASN A 595 -18.37 3.39 28.69
C ASN A 595 -19.77 3.32 28.04
N GLY A 596 -20.24 4.41 27.42
CA GLY A 596 -21.59 4.52 26.86
C GLY A 596 -22.66 5.02 27.83
N VAL A 597 -22.39 5.06 29.13
CA VAL A 597 -23.26 5.65 30.17
C VAL A 597 -22.67 6.94 30.71
N THR A 598 -21.42 6.86 31.16
CA THR A 598 -20.63 7.95 31.70
C THR A 598 -19.49 8.28 30.74
N SER A 599 -19.15 9.56 30.65
CA SER A 599 -18.05 10.03 29.80
C SER A 599 -17.18 11.03 30.56
N ARG A 600 -15.87 10.93 30.39
CA ARG A 600 -14.88 11.87 30.88
C ARG A 600 -14.22 12.56 29.68
N ARG A 601 -14.18 13.88 29.69
CA ARG A 601 -13.42 14.68 28.71
C ARG A 601 -12.10 15.06 29.32
N ALA A 602 -11.04 15.00 28.53
CA ALA A 602 -9.74 15.47 28.94
C ALA A 602 -9.79 16.98 29.29
N GLN A 603 -9.32 17.34 30.49
CA GLN A 603 -9.27 18.72 30.97
C GLN A 603 -7.96 19.39 30.56
N GLY A 604 -7.96 20.70 30.30
CA GLY A 604 -6.75 21.48 30.01
C GLY A 604 -6.17 21.34 28.59
N LEU A 605 -6.78 20.53 27.72
CA LEU A 605 -6.46 20.52 26.29
C LEU A 605 -6.87 21.87 25.67
N LYS A 606 -5.90 22.66 25.19
CA LYS A 606 -6.20 23.68 24.17
C LYS A 606 -6.93 22.95 23.03
N LYS A 607 -7.97 23.57 22.45
CA LYS A 607 -8.84 23.02 21.39
C LYS A 607 -8.10 22.29 20.25
N ARG A 608 -6.80 22.53 20.09
CA ARG A 608 -5.91 21.89 19.13
C ARG A 608 -4.51 21.73 19.73
N SER A 609 -4.10 20.49 20.04
CA SER A 609 -2.73 20.19 20.48
C SER A 609 -1.95 19.54 19.34
N ALA A 610 -0.97 20.26 18.78
CA ALA A 610 -0.11 19.74 17.72
C ALA A 610 0.91 18.75 18.32
N LEU A 611 0.98 17.55 17.74
CA LEU A 611 1.90 16.48 18.11
C LEU A 611 2.72 16.04 16.88
N GLY A 612 3.86 15.40 17.15
CA GLY A 612 4.82 14.98 16.13
C GLY A 612 5.88 16.03 15.82
N ARG A 613 6.73 15.73 14.85
CA ARG A 613 7.89 16.55 14.45
C ARG A 613 7.71 17.02 13.01
N PRO A 614 7.99 18.28 12.67
CA PRO A 614 7.98 18.71 11.27
C PRO A 614 8.84 17.77 10.41
N ALA A 615 8.34 17.40 9.23
CA ALA A 615 9.16 16.65 8.29
C ALA A 615 10.35 17.52 7.83
N PRO A 616 11.54 16.93 7.58
CA PRO A 616 12.69 17.66 7.10
C PRO A 616 12.42 18.24 5.70
N ARG A 617 13.25 19.20 5.28
CA ARG A 617 13.17 19.78 3.93
C ARG A 617 14.18 19.17 2.94
N ALA A 618 15.19 18.47 3.46
CA ALA A 618 16.27 17.85 2.70
C ALA A 618 17.00 16.84 3.58
N GLY A 619 17.92 16.08 2.97
CA GLY A 619 18.79 15.12 3.65
C GLY A 619 18.15 13.76 3.89
N PHE A 620 18.95 12.83 4.39
CA PHE A 620 18.50 11.47 4.65
C PHE A 620 17.49 11.45 5.81
N PRO A 621 16.26 10.95 5.61
CA PRO A 621 15.22 11.04 6.62
C PRO A 621 15.52 10.09 7.78
N ASP A 622 15.57 10.62 9.00
CA ASP A 622 15.70 9.79 10.20
C ASP A 622 14.35 9.21 10.62
N ILE A 623 13.96 8.12 9.97
CA ILE A 623 12.71 7.40 10.26
C ILE A 623 12.78 6.69 11.64
N ALA A 624 13.98 6.47 12.18
CA ALA A 624 14.19 5.76 13.45
C ALA A 624 14.17 6.70 14.67
N ALA A 625 14.84 7.86 14.64
CA ALA A 625 14.69 8.87 15.70
C ALA A 625 13.29 9.49 15.71
N ALA A 626 12.51 9.25 14.67
CA ALA A 626 11.07 9.46 14.65
C ALA A 626 10.31 8.61 15.70
N GLN A 627 10.96 7.66 16.40
CA GLN A 627 10.42 6.98 17.58
C GLN A 627 10.48 7.84 18.86
N ALA A 628 11.22 8.95 18.87
CA ALA A 628 11.22 9.89 19.98
C ALA A 628 9.99 10.80 19.88
N SER A 629 8.96 10.42 20.64
CA SER A 629 7.60 10.97 20.54
C SER A 629 7.37 12.23 21.37
N ASN A 630 6.56 13.14 20.84
CA ASN A 630 5.84 14.12 21.67
C ASN A 630 4.63 13.41 22.26
N ARG A 631 4.40 13.59 23.58
CA ARG A 631 3.42 12.83 24.35
C ARG A 631 2.33 13.74 24.89
N PHE A 632 1.12 13.19 24.96
CA PHE A 632 -0.01 13.81 25.60
C PHE A 632 -0.62 12.81 26.59
N TYR A 633 -0.75 13.19 27.87
CA TYR A 633 -1.21 12.32 28.96
C TYR A 633 -2.67 12.58 29.32
N LEU A 634 -3.39 11.52 29.67
CA LEU A 634 -4.84 11.48 29.89
C LEU A 634 -5.20 10.79 31.20
#